data_AF-A0A348PM69-F1
#
_entry.id   AF-A0A348PM69-F1
#
_cell.length_a   1.000
_cell.length_b   1.000
_cell.length_c   1.000
_cell.angle_alpha   90.00
_cell.angle_beta   90.00
_cell.angle_gamma   90.00
#
_symmetry.space_group_name_H-M   'P 1'
#
loop_
_entity.id
_entity.type
_entity.pdbx_description
1 polymer ?
#
loop_
_entity_poly.entity_id
_entity_poly.type
_entity_poly.pdbx_seq_one_letter_code
_entity_poly.pdbx_strand_id
1 'polypeptide(L)'
;MDLKRDRVSFLDRLATEVKNAEGERPLLVVLPNRRSLFVLASKIGTENENVELTTIDDLMQNISGLKLIEPEELLVSFFESYCKSEKVPQSFDKFSTWAVTFLSDVNDVDLHLGDIDSLYKHIQEYHQTGEVFDVDNAGPIEGSFLRFWQRLPKYYKTLREELDRLRLAYRGLIYRSVAESAELNSSELELFLGNKVVFWVGIIPGNPSERKLLDWVSVKSKLRLFADVDEYYISGSYHEAGRLFREFPLNEDVSWRVDLLRNIEKQITYHPLPGKIAQVVRVKQILEEVGRDNWKDTVVVLTNSSMLLPFMEVFEKDKDIINITSGFPVRNTLIHRFVMTWMTLQSTATNRKGERFFYYKHLEEFLEYSIVKNWLSGSLNWQKLRDEIVEGNIKFIPISWLKEKMSVDLFAEKAFFLLFDWDTDVNGLFQRINDVLSQWSESITDLGIAHIEQKAIAHYIEKLKLLMSQFNELLPENDLKSLKKFVHRQVGYSKLFIEDPKNDALQVMGMLETRMIDFKHVIVLGATDDELPGNPALSTHIPFIHRKAYKLPTRKDTEALIAYHFYRLIQRSERLDMVYNSTSEALTSGEPSRYMLQIREELYEENKNISLETASWNVKVNAKDLEPTLIHKTEDVLEDVKAFLSRSLSPSALNKFINSPLEFYYYYVLKLKEQDEVEEDIEARTSGTIIHSVLEWVYRPFEGKVISQSELKKIMEKTDEKVEELFLQKFQESDLKSGRNLLILEMSKYYVQAFISFDLKDMSDNGPVTLVKIEDRLSFNTQVSGIDVRLFGFADRIDKRDGVYRIIDYKTGMVGSSELKYDPEALPFERKLSKSMQLALYKFMYCNIHELNDEEVEPFIISFRNFKEGYQGLKPYKGFDSTVMETIPKVLKQVIDDLLDPTQPFQHNEESEYTTF
;
A
#
# COMPACT_ATOMS: atom_id res chain seq x y z
N MET A 1 -25.01 -45.86 -8.52
CA MET A 1 -25.31 -44.41 -8.54
C MET A 1 -26.16 -44.11 -9.76
N ASP A 2 -27.01 -43.08 -9.70
CA ASP A 2 -27.89 -42.67 -10.80
C ASP A 2 -27.42 -41.31 -11.29
N LEU A 3 -26.58 -41.32 -12.34
CA LEU A 3 -25.96 -40.11 -12.91
C LEU A 3 -26.98 -39.02 -13.28
N LYS A 4 -28.20 -39.38 -13.67
CA LYS A 4 -29.24 -38.38 -14.00
C LYS A 4 -29.75 -37.70 -12.74
N ARG A 5 -29.99 -38.46 -11.67
CA ARG A 5 -30.38 -37.93 -10.37
C ARG A 5 -29.25 -37.14 -9.71
N ASP A 6 -28.01 -37.60 -9.85
CA ASP A 6 -26.85 -37.01 -9.17
C ASP A 6 -26.39 -35.68 -9.80
N ARG A 7 -26.74 -35.45 -11.09
CA ARG A 7 -26.55 -34.15 -11.79
C ARG A 7 -27.51 -33.05 -11.36
N VAL A 8 -28.64 -33.38 -10.72
CA VAL A 8 -29.55 -32.38 -10.17
C VAL A 8 -28.84 -31.62 -9.06
N SER A 9 -29.02 -30.29 -8.96
CA SER A 9 -28.39 -29.51 -7.90
C SER A 9 -28.76 -30.07 -6.52
N PHE A 10 -27.82 -30.01 -5.60
CA PHE A 10 -27.96 -30.53 -4.25
C PHE A 10 -29.18 -29.92 -3.54
N LEU A 11 -29.38 -28.60 -3.64
CA LEU A 11 -30.53 -27.93 -3.03
C LEU A 11 -31.86 -28.17 -3.76
N ASP A 12 -31.86 -28.45 -5.07
CA ASP A 12 -33.09 -28.90 -5.77
C ASP A 12 -33.51 -30.29 -5.31
N ARG A 13 -32.54 -31.19 -5.18
CA ARG A 13 -32.75 -32.54 -4.64
C ARG A 13 -33.25 -32.45 -3.20
N LEU A 14 -32.66 -31.58 -2.38
CA LEU A 14 -33.08 -31.36 -0.99
C LEU A 14 -34.48 -30.77 -0.90
N ALA A 15 -34.81 -29.78 -1.73
CA ALA A 15 -36.16 -29.22 -1.78
C ALA A 15 -37.21 -30.30 -2.10
N THR A 16 -36.88 -31.25 -2.97
CA THR A 16 -37.75 -32.38 -3.29
C THR A 16 -37.93 -33.34 -2.11
N GLU A 17 -36.86 -33.68 -1.39
CA GLU A 17 -36.96 -34.51 -0.17
C GLU A 17 -37.80 -33.82 0.92
N VAL A 18 -37.58 -32.52 1.14
CA VAL A 18 -38.33 -31.73 2.13
C VAL A 18 -39.82 -31.74 1.79
N LYS A 19 -40.18 -31.54 0.51
CA LYS A 19 -41.58 -31.60 0.05
C LYS A 19 -42.18 -33.00 0.22
N ASN A 20 -41.43 -34.05 -0.05
CA ASN A 20 -41.91 -35.44 0.07
C ASN A 20 -42.01 -35.94 1.52
N ALA A 21 -41.42 -35.24 2.49
CA ALA A 21 -41.38 -35.63 3.90
C ALA A 21 -42.64 -35.20 4.69
N GLU A 22 -43.81 -35.10 4.06
CA GLU A 22 -45.07 -34.68 4.73
C GLU A 22 -45.41 -35.53 5.96
N GLY A 23 -45.19 -36.84 5.89
CA GLY A 23 -45.41 -37.77 7.01
C GLY A 23 -44.38 -37.69 8.15
N GLU A 24 -43.35 -36.85 8.00
CA GLU A 24 -42.24 -36.67 8.97
C GLU A 24 -42.30 -35.31 9.68
N ARG A 25 -43.41 -34.58 9.59
CA ARG A 25 -43.58 -33.26 10.22
C ARG A 25 -43.93 -33.37 11.73
N PRO A 26 -43.48 -32.45 12.60
CA PRO A 26 -42.75 -31.21 12.30
C PRO A 26 -41.28 -31.45 11.93
N LEU A 27 -40.81 -30.73 10.91
CA LEU A 27 -39.50 -30.92 10.30
C LEU A 27 -38.60 -29.71 10.56
N LEU A 28 -37.38 -29.94 11.04
CA LEU A 28 -36.33 -28.93 11.17
C LEU A 28 -35.22 -29.22 10.15
N VAL A 29 -34.96 -28.27 9.25
CA VAL A 29 -33.84 -28.36 8.30
C VAL A 29 -32.75 -27.39 8.73
N VAL A 30 -31.58 -27.95 9.04
CA VAL A 30 -30.41 -27.22 9.53
C VAL A 30 -29.40 -27.10 8.40
N LEU A 31 -29.05 -25.86 8.03
CA LEU A 31 -28.19 -25.51 6.90
C LEU A 31 -26.86 -24.87 7.36
N PRO A 32 -25.77 -24.99 6.59
CA PRO A 32 -24.46 -24.56 7.05
C PRO A 32 -24.25 -23.03 6.98
N ASN A 33 -25.07 -22.30 6.22
CA ASN A 33 -25.01 -20.84 6.15
C ASN A 33 -26.35 -20.22 5.72
N ARG A 34 -26.48 -18.91 5.89
CA ARG A 34 -27.69 -18.16 5.49
C ARG A 34 -27.96 -18.18 3.99
N ARG A 35 -26.92 -18.29 3.15
CA ARG A 35 -27.07 -18.29 1.69
C ARG A 35 -27.78 -19.54 1.19
N SER A 36 -27.32 -20.72 1.59
CA SER A 36 -27.98 -22.01 1.27
C SER A 36 -29.38 -22.09 1.87
N LEU A 37 -29.59 -21.51 3.06
CA LEU A 37 -30.93 -21.35 3.65
C LEU A 37 -31.86 -20.55 2.73
N PHE A 38 -31.43 -19.38 2.28
CA PHE A 38 -32.22 -18.53 1.39
C PHE A 38 -32.52 -19.21 0.04
N VAL A 39 -31.53 -19.89 -0.55
CA VAL A 39 -31.73 -20.64 -1.80
C VAL A 39 -32.73 -21.77 -1.59
N LEU A 40 -32.58 -22.57 -0.53
CA LEU A 40 -33.52 -23.66 -0.23
C LEU A 40 -34.94 -23.13 0.02
N ALA A 41 -35.08 -22.06 0.82
CA ALA A 41 -36.35 -21.42 1.13
C ALA A 41 -37.10 -21.03 -0.16
N SER A 42 -36.39 -20.44 -1.13
CA SER A 42 -36.98 -20.08 -2.42
C SER A 42 -37.45 -21.28 -3.25
N LYS A 43 -36.76 -22.43 -3.14
CA LYS A 43 -37.09 -23.67 -3.88
C LYS A 43 -38.24 -24.45 -3.25
N ILE A 44 -38.37 -24.43 -1.91
CA ILE A 44 -39.47 -25.10 -1.22
C ILE A 44 -40.78 -24.33 -1.34
N GLY A 45 -40.74 -23.00 -1.39
CA GLY A 45 -41.91 -22.12 -1.44
C GLY A 45 -42.57 -21.93 -0.07
N THR A 46 -43.59 -21.07 -0.02
CA THR A 46 -44.26 -20.62 1.22
C THR A 46 -45.29 -21.61 1.77
N GLU A 47 -45.68 -22.64 1.01
CA GLU A 47 -46.76 -23.58 1.34
C GLU A 47 -46.29 -24.85 2.08
N ASN A 48 -45.28 -24.73 2.96
CA ASN A 48 -44.78 -25.87 3.76
C ASN A 48 -45.07 -25.69 5.25
N GLU A 49 -46.31 -25.96 5.66
CA GLU A 49 -46.68 -25.94 7.08
C GLU A 49 -45.79 -26.88 7.91
N ASN A 50 -45.34 -26.42 9.08
CA ASN A 50 -44.49 -27.18 10.01
C ASN A 50 -43.10 -27.59 9.48
N VAL A 51 -42.53 -26.84 8.52
CA VAL A 51 -41.12 -26.92 8.14
C VAL A 51 -40.39 -25.67 8.64
N GLU A 52 -39.42 -25.87 9.53
CA GLU A 52 -38.55 -24.81 10.05
C GLU A 52 -37.18 -24.89 9.38
N LEU A 53 -36.72 -23.76 8.83
CA LEU A 53 -35.37 -23.62 8.28
C LEU A 53 -34.53 -22.80 9.24
N THR A 54 -33.34 -23.30 9.59
CA THR A 54 -32.38 -22.55 10.41
C THR A 54 -30.95 -22.82 9.96
N THR A 55 -30.01 -21.96 10.35
CA THR A 55 -28.59 -22.25 10.19
C THR A 55 -28.05 -22.98 11.40
N ILE A 56 -26.93 -23.69 11.26
CA ILE A 56 -26.26 -24.34 12.41
C ILE A 56 -25.94 -23.31 13.49
N ASP A 57 -25.36 -22.16 13.12
CA ASP A 57 -24.98 -21.12 14.09
C ASP A 57 -26.21 -20.47 14.76
N ASP A 58 -27.31 -20.23 14.03
CA ASP A 58 -28.55 -19.70 14.62
C ASP A 58 -29.21 -20.74 15.55
N LEU A 59 -29.20 -22.03 15.17
CA LEU A 59 -29.69 -23.12 16.02
C LEU A 59 -28.91 -23.22 17.33
N MET A 60 -27.57 -23.21 17.25
CA MET A 60 -26.71 -23.31 18.44
C MET A 60 -26.90 -22.12 19.39
N GLN A 61 -27.07 -20.90 18.86
CA GLN A 61 -27.42 -19.72 19.65
C GLN A 61 -28.79 -19.86 20.33
N ASN A 62 -29.81 -20.32 19.59
CA ASN A 62 -31.15 -20.49 20.13
C ASN A 62 -31.21 -21.54 21.25
N ILE A 63 -30.49 -22.66 21.10
CA ILE A 63 -30.42 -23.72 22.12
C ILE A 63 -29.66 -23.24 23.35
N SER A 64 -28.52 -22.58 23.18
CA SER A 64 -27.70 -22.09 24.31
C SER A 64 -28.31 -20.89 25.04
N GLY A 65 -29.16 -20.11 24.37
CA GLY A 65 -29.66 -18.84 24.87
C GLY A 65 -28.62 -17.71 24.87
N LEU A 66 -27.46 -17.93 24.23
CA LEU A 66 -26.37 -16.97 24.10
C LEU A 66 -26.34 -16.37 22.69
N LYS A 67 -26.03 -15.08 22.58
CA LYS A 67 -25.85 -14.42 21.27
C LYS A 67 -24.38 -14.34 20.89
N LEU A 68 -24.10 -14.48 19.59
CA LEU A 68 -22.75 -14.33 19.05
C LEU A 68 -22.24 -12.90 19.28
N ILE A 69 -21.05 -12.78 19.86
CA ILE A 69 -20.31 -11.52 19.99
C ILE A 69 -19.38 -11.33 18.79
N GLU A 70 -19.33 -10.11 18.26
CA GLU A 70 -18.42 -9.77 17.16
C GLU A 70 -16.95 -9.80 17.63
N PRO A 71 -15.97 -10.18 16.77
CA PRO A 71 -14.56 -10.31 17.17
C PRO A 71 -13.97 -9.04 17.78
N GLU A 72 -14.35 -7.88 17.25
CA GLU A 72 -13.90 -6.57 17.72
C GLU A 72 -14.40 -6.30 19.14
N GLU A 73 -15.70 -6.50 19.39
CA GLU A 73 -16.33 -6.37 20.71
C GLU A 73 -15.76 -7.37 21.72
N LEU A 74 -15.53 -8.62 21.30
CA LEU A 74 -14.92 -9.67 22.12
C LEU A 74 -13.52 -9.27 22.60
N LEU A 75 -12.70 -8.68 21.74
CA LEU A 75 -11.36 -8.24 22.11
C LEU A 75 -11.40 -7.18 23.22
N VAL A 76 -12.38 -6.27 23.16
CA VAL A 76 -12.52 -5.22 24.18
C VAL A 76 -13.16 -5.75 25.47
N SER A 77 -14.18 -6.61 25.40
CA SER A 77 -14.70 -7.33 26.59
C SER A 77 -13.61 -8.16 27.26
N PHE A 78 -12.69 -8.74 26.48
CA PHE A 78 -11.54 -9.44 27.01
C PHE A 78 -10.53 -8.49 27.65
N PHE A 79 -10.27 -7.33 27.04
CA PHE A 79 -9.43 -6.30 27.65
C PHE A 79 -9.99 -5.81 28.99
N GLU A 80 -11.30 -5.58 29.09
CA GLU A 80 -11.97 -5.20 30.33
C GLU A 80 -11.79 -6.27 31.43
N SER A 81 -12.05 -7.53 31.07
CA SER A 81 -11.88 -8.69 31.97
C SER A 81 -10.42 -8.85 32.42
N TYR A 82 -9.47 -8.60 31.51
CA TYR A 82 -8.04 -8.58 31.79
C TYR A 82 -7.67 -7.47 32.76
N CYS A 83 -8.15 -6.24 32.55
CA CYS A 83 -7.92 -5.10 33.45
C CYS A 83 -8.48 -5.35 34.86
N LYS A 84 -9.64 -6.00 34.99
CA LYS A 84 -10.20 -6.42 36.28
C LYS A 84 -9.36 -7.51 36.97
N SER A 85 -8.70 -8.36 36.18
CA SER A 85 -7.94 -9.52 36.67
C SER A 85 -6.50 -9.19 37.04
N GLU A 86 -5.97 -8.07 36.54
CA GLU A 86 -4.58 -7.65 36.61
C GLU A 86 -4.36 -6.44 37.51
N LYS A 87 -3.29 -6.48 38.31
CA LYS A 87 -2.92 -5.34 39.16
C LYS A 87 -2.33 -4.18 38.37
N VAL A 88 -1.57 -4.50 37.32
CA VAL A 88 -0.92 -3.54 36.44
C VAL A 88 -1.16 -3.99 35.00
N PRO A 89 -2.34 -3.69 34.43
CA PRO A 89 -2.66 -4.11 33.07
C PRO A 89 -1.75 -3.42 32.05
N GLN A 90 -1.41 -4.15 30.99
CA GLN A 90 -0.77 -3.57 29.81
C GLN A 90 -1.72 -2.59 29.10
N SER A 91 -1.16 -1.65 28.32
CA SER A 91 -1.98 -0.85 27.41
C SER A 91 -2.68 -1.73 26.38
N PHE A 92 -3.83 -1.27 25.88
CA PHE A 92 -4.59 -2.00 24.85
C PHE A 92 -3.74 -2.38 23.63
N ASP A 93 -2.85 -1.49 23.18
CA ASP A 93 -1.94 -1.75 22.05
C ASP A 93 -1.03 -2.95 22.30
N LYS A 94 -0.45 -3.06 23.51
CA LYS A 94 0.40 -4.21 23.88
C LYS A 94 -0.41 -5.47 24.14
N PHE A 95 -1.56 -5.35 24.81
CA PHE A 95 -2.47 -6.46 25.09
C PHE A 95 -2.99 -7.12 23.81
N SER A 96 -3.44 -6.31 22.86
CA SER A 96 -4.10 -6.77 21.64
C SER A 96 -3.19 -7.57 20.71
N THR A 97 -1.85 -7.46 20.82
CA THR A 97 -0.92 -8.25 19.99
C THR A 97 -0.99 -9.74 20.28
N TRP A 98 -1.20 -10.13 21.54
CA TRP A 98 -1.30 -11.53 21.94
C TRP A 98 -2.74 -11.96 22.20
N ALA A 99 -3.63 -11.05 22.60
CA ALA A 99 -5.01 -11.36 22.96
C ALA A 99 -5.84 -11.88 21.78
N VAL A 100 -5.63 -11.35 20.57
CA VAL A 100 -6.33 -11.83 19.35
C VAL A 100 -6.01 -13.31 19.08
N THR A 101 -4.73 -13.67 19.16
CA THR A 101 -4.27 -15.06 19.02
C THR A 101 -4.86 -15.95 20.13
N PHE A 102 -4.87 -15.48 21.37
CA PHE A 102 -5.47 -16.23 22.49
C PHE A 102 -6.97 -16.46 22.30
N LEU A 103 -7.73 -15.46 21.84
CA LEU A 103 -9.16 -15.59 21.54
C LEU A 103 -9.43 -16.62 20.44
N SER A 104 -8.57 -16.65 19.42
CA SER A 104 -8.62 -17.70 18.39
C SER A 104 -8.37 -19.08 18.97
N ASP A 105 -7.37 -19.22 19.84
CA ASP A 105 -7.00 -20.48 20.49
C ASP A 105 -8.13 -21.02 21.38
N VAL A 106 -8.75 -20.17 22.20
CA VAL A 106 -9.86 -20.61 23.08
C VAL A 106 -11.11 -20.96 22.29
N ASN A 107 -11.36 -20.30 21.16
CA ASN A 107 -12.43 -20.68 20.24
C ASN A 107 -12.21 -22.11 19.69
N ASP A 108 -10.99 -22.44 19.26
CA ASP A 108 -10.65 -23.80 18.80
C ASP A 108 -10.79 -24.82 19.94
N VAL A 109 -10.27 -24.51 21.13
CA VAL A 109 -10.37 -25.37 22.31
C VAL A 109 -11.82 -25.69 22.63
N ASP A 110 -12.71 -24.69 22.58
CA ASP A 110 -14.13 -24.88 22.87
C ASP A 110 -14.90 -25.61 21.77
N LEU A 111 -14.59 -25.38 20.50
CA LEU A 111 -15.15 -26.16 19.39
C LEU A 111 -14.77 -27.66 19.48
N HIS A 112 -13.62 -27.96 20.10
CA HIS A 112 -13.08 -29.33 20.19
C HIS A 112 -13.23 -29.97 21.56
N LEU A 113 -13.95 -29.32 22.49
CA LEU A 113 -14.16 -29.78 23.86
C LEU A 113 -12.83 -30.05 24.61
N GLY A 114 -11.78 -29.30 24.28
CA GLY A 114 -10.47 -29.43 24.93
C GLY A 114 -10.52 -28.96 26.38
N ASP A 115 -9.81 -29.64 27.27
CA ASP A 115 -9.64 -29.18 28.66
C ASP A 115 -8.55 -28.10 28.70
N ILE A 116 -8.99 -26.85 28.94
CA ILE A 116 -8.14 -25.67 28.91
C ILE A 116 -7.13 -25.66 30.07
N ASP A 117 -7.52 -26.15 31.25
CA ASP A 117 -6.66 -26.18 32.43
C ASP A 117 -5.54 -27.19 32.22
N SER A 118 -5.90 -28.40 31.77
CA SER A 118 -4.92 -29.44 31.45
C SER A 118 -4.01 -29.02 30.29
N LEU A 119 -4.54 -28.37 29.25
CA LEU A 119 -3.78 -27.92 28.09
C LEU A 119 -2.66 -26.96 28.49
N TYR A 120 -3.00 -25.88 29.20
CA TYR A 120 -2.02 -24.89 29.60
C TYR A 120 -1.07 -25.40 30.69
N LYS A 121 -1.52 -26.33 31.54
CA LYS A 121 -0.64 -27.04 32.47
C LYS A 121 0.42 -27.87 31.74
N HIS A 122 0.04 -28.65 30.72
CA HIS A 122 1.01 -29.44 29.95
C HIS A 122 1.95 -28.56 29.11
N ILE A 123 1.47 -27.44 28.57
CA ILE A 123 2.35 -26.46 27.91
C ILE A 123 3.39 -25.96 28.91
N GLN A 124 2.94 -25.59 30.12
CA GLN A 124 3.85 -25.16 31.19
C GLN A 124 4.89 -26.25 31.53
N GLU A 125 4.48 -27.49 31.75
CA GLU A 125 5.38 -28.62 32.10
C GLU A 125 6.38 -28.93 30.97
N TYR A 126 5.94 -28.89 29.72
CA TYR A 126 6.80 -29.06 28.55
C TYR A 126 7.91 -28.02 28.51
N HIS A 127 7.57 -26.75 28.78
CA HIS A 127 8.55 -25.67 28.84
C HIS A 127 9.44 -25.70 30.10
N GLN A 128 9.05 -26.42 31.16
CA GLN A 128 9.90 -26.62 32.34
C GLN A 128 10.94 -27.73 32.15
N THR A 129 10.76 -28.63 31.18
CA THR A 129 11.56 -29.85 31.01
C THR A 129 12.46 -29.85 29.76
N GLY A 130 12.30 -28.89 28.83
CA GLY A 130 13.09 -28.79 27.60
C GLY A 130 14.44 -28.05 27.76
N GLU A 131 15.51 -28.59 27.16
CA GLU A 131 16.88 -28.03 27.14
C GLU A 131 17.11 -26.87 26.15
N VAL A 132 16.10 -26.36 25.45
CA VAL A 132 16.26 -25.31 24.43
C VAL A 132 15.68 -23.99 24.93
N PHE A 133 16.48 -23.25 25.70
CA PHE A 133 16.25 -21.82 25.93
C PHE A 133 16.96 -21.03 24.84
N ASP A 134 16.19 -20.53 23.88
CA ASP A 134 16.60 -19.36 23.12
C ASP A 134 16.21 -18.12 23.97
N VAL A 135 17.22 -17.38 24.40
CA VAL A 135 17.14 -16.34 25.45
C VAL A 135 16.32 -15.12 24.97
N ASP A 136 15.96 -15.06 23.70
CA ASP A 136 15.21 -13.95 23.10
C ASP A 136 13.67 -14.09 23.16
N ASN A 137 13.11 -15.23 23.59
CA ASN A 137 11.66 -15.43 23.72
C ASN A 137 11.13 -15.09 25.13
N ALA A 138 11.24 -13.83 25.50
CA ALA A 138 10.48 -13.22 26.59
C ALA A 138 8.96 -13.33 26.29
N GLY A 139 8.18 -13.96 27.18
CA GLY A 139 6.71 -13.90 27.08
C GLY A 139 6.22 -12.44 27.04
N PRO A 140 5.11 -12.13 26.33
CA PRO A 140 4.68 -10.75 26.06
C PRO A 140 4.36 -9.93 27.32
N ILE A 141 4.21 -10.59 28.47
CA ILE A 141 4.02 -9.97 29.80
C ILE A 141 5.29 -10.21 30.64
N GLU A 142 6.03 -9.13 30.93
CA GLU A 142 7.10 -9.05 31.94
C GLU A 142 8.36 -9.92 31.73
N GLY A 143 8.62 -10.46 30.53
CA GLY A 143 9.88 -11.18 30.27
C GLY A 143 9.99 -12.55 30.94
N SER A 144 8.90 -13.08 31.52
CA SER A 144 8.87 -14.44 32.06
C SER A 144 7.80 -15.27 31.36
N PHE A 145 8.22 -15.98 30.31
CA PHE A 145 7.37 -16.85 29.49
C PHE A 145 6.47 -17.76 30.35
N LEU A 146 7.02 -18.37 31.41
CA LEU A 146 6.27 -19.25 32.32
C LEU A 146 5.11 -18.58 33.07
N ARG A 147 5.24 -17.32 33.52
CA ARG A 147 4.16 -16.64 34.25
C ARG A 147 3.01 -16.24 33.34
N PHE A 148 3.29 -16.00 32.06
CA PHE A 148 2.25 -15.70 31.07
C PHE A 148 1.26 -16.87 30.93
N TRP A 149 1.77 -18.07 30.69
CA TRP A 149 0.97 -19.29 30.53
C TRP A 149 0.15 -19.67 31.77
N GLN A 150 0.69 -19.44 32.96
CA GLN A 150 -0.02 -19.70 34.24
C GLN A 150 -1.29 -18.86 34.43
N ARG A 151 -1.40 -17.72 33.74
CA ARG A 151 -2.52 -16.78 33.91
C ARG A 151 -3.61 -16.97 32.88
N LEU A 152 -3.32 -17.59 31.75
CA LEU A 152 -4.26 -17.80 30.65
C LEU A 152 -5.54 -18.57 31.06
N PRO A 153 -5.48 -19.65 31.86
CA PRO A 153 -6.70 -20.31 32.34
C PRO A 153 -7.58 -19.38 33.18
N LYS A 154 -6.97 -18.54 34.04
CA LYS A 154 -7.69 -17.54 34.84
C LYS A 154 -8.38 -16.52 33.92
N TYR A 155 -7.67 -16.01 32.92
CA TYR A 155 -8.21 -15.06 31.96
C TYR A 155 -9.38 -15.63 31.17
N TYR A 156 -9.28 -16.87 30.71
CA TYR A 156 -10.40 -17.58 30.06
C TYR A 156 -11.62 -17.67 30.98
N LYS A 157 -11.42 -18.08 32.24
CA LYS A 157 -12.51 -18.23 33.21
C LYS A 157 -13.23 -16.91 33.46
N THR A 158 -12.47 -15.84 33.73
CA THR A 158 -13.05 -14.51 33.95
C THR A 158 -13.77 -13.97 32.71
N LEU A 159 -13.21 -14.20 31.51
CA LEU A 159 -13.88 -13.84 30.26
C LEU A 159 -15.21 -14.61 30.09
N ARG A 160 -15.22 -15.93 30.33
CA ARG A 160 -16.42 -16.76 30.24
C ARG A 160 -17.50 -16.28 31.22
N GLU A 161 -17.13 -15.95 32.46
CA GLU A 161 -18.05 -15.40 33.47
C GLU A 161 -18.64 -14.05 33.03
N GLU A 162 -17.84 -13.16 32.45
CA GLU A 162 -18.29 -11.86 31.95
C GLU A 162 -19.25 -12.01 30.76
N LEU A 163 -18.90 -12.87 29.80
CA LEU A 163 -19.70 -13.15 28.62
C LEU A 163 -21.07 -13.76 28.99
N ASP A 164 -21.09 -14.73 29.91
CA ASP A 164 -22.35 -15.33 30.39
C ASP A 164 -23.24 -14.29 31.09
N ARG A 165 -22.67 -13.39 31.90
CA ARG A 165 -23.42 -12.28 32.52
C ARG A 165 -24.08 -11.38 31.47
N LEU A 166 -23.40 -11.14 30.36
CA LEU A 166 -23.90 -10.33 29.24
C LEU A 166 -24.83 -11.11 28.29
N ARG A 167 -25.00 -12.43 28.48
CA ARG A 167 -25.68 -13.34 27.54
C ARG A 167 -25.08 -13.32 26.13
N LEU A 168 -23.76 -13.12 26.07
CA LEU A 168 -22.95 -13.10 24.86
C LEU A 168 -21.98 -14.28 24.89
N ALA A 169 -21.54 -14.75 23.73
CA ALA A 169 -20.46 -15.74 23.63
C ALA A 169 -19.85 -15.76 22.22
N TYR A 170 -18.58 -16.13 22.11
CA TYR A 170 -17.99 -16.44 20.81
C TYR A 170 -18.43 -17.84 20.35
N ARG A 171 -18.27 -18.12 19.05
CA ARG A 171 -18.78 -19.33 18.39
C ARG A 171 -18.41 -20.62 19.13
N GLY A 172 -17.14 -20.81 19.48
CA GLY A 172 -16.69 -22.01 20.19
C GLY A 172 -17.40 -22.22 21.53
N LEU A 173 -17.56 -21.17 22.34
CA LEU A 173 -18.21 -21.25 23.65
C LEU A 173 -19.71 -21.58 23.52
N ILE A 174 -20.39 -21.05 22.51
CA ILE A 174 -21.78 -21.40 22.18
C ILE A 174 -21.88 -22.91 21.91
N TYR A 175 -21.03 -23.42 21.02
CA TYR A 175 -21.03 -24.84 20.64
C TYR A 175 -20.68 -25.75 21.83
N ARG A 176 -19.71 -25.36 22.66
CA ARG A 176 -19.39 -26.09 23.90
C ARG A 176 -20.59 -26.13 24.83
N SER A 177 -21.27 -25.00 25.05
CA SER A 177 -22.44 -24.92 25.94
C SER A 177 -23.57 -25.85 25.48
N VAL A 178 -23.82 -25.94 24.17
CA VAL A 178 -24.80 -26.88 23.61
C VAL A 178 -24.35 -28.34 23.78
N ALA A 179 -23.07 -28.64 23.57
CA ALA A 179 -22.52 -29.98 23.76
C ALA A 179 -22.58 -30.44 25.23
N GLU A 180 -22.28 -29.55 26.18
CA GLU A 180 -22.42 -29.78 27.63
C GLU A 180 -23.89 -30.05 27.99
N SER A 181 -24.83 -29.29 27.40
CA SER A 181 -26.27 -29.48 27.60
C SER A 181 -26.74 -30.85 27.06
N ALA A 182 -26.21 -31.27 25.91
CA ALA A 182 -26.52 -32.56 25.31
C ALA A 182 -26.01 -33.73 26.16
N GLU A 183 -24.82 -33.60 26.74
CA GLU A 183 -24.26 -34.59 27.67
C GLU A 183 -25.09 -34.73 28.95
N LEU A 184 -25.62 -33.61 29.45
CA LEU A 184 -26.49 -33.57 30.64
C LEU A 184 -27.95 -33.97 30.36
N ASN A 185 -28.34 -34.24 29.11
CA ASN A 185 -29.73 -34.46 28.69
C ASN A 185 -30.68 -33.37 29.23
N SER A 186 -30.33 -32.10 28.97
CA SER A 186 -31.11 -30.99 29.49
C SER A 186 -32.55 -30.97 28.94
N SER A 187 -33.50 -30.56 29.79
CA SER A 187 -34.92 -30.46 29.42
C SER A 187 -35.16 -29.45 28.29
N GLU A 188 -34.30 -28.44 28.19
CA GLU A 188 -34.35 -27.41 27.14
C GLU A 188 -34.10 -28.01 25.76
N LEU A 189 -33.12 -28.90 25.61
CA LEU A 189 -32.84 -29.59 24.35
C LEU A 189 -34.01 -30.48 23.92
N GLU A 190 -34.61 -31.20 24.86
CA GLU A 190 -35.78 -32.03 24.61
C GLU A 190 -37.00 -31.19 24.19
N LEU A 191 -37.18 -30.00 24.77
CA LEU A 191 -38.22 -29.06 24.38
C LEU A 191 -38.01 -28.49 22.96
N PHE A 192 -36.77 -28.20 22.57
CA PHE A 192 -36.45 -27.66 21.25
C PHE A 192 -36.50 -28.69 20.12
N LEU A 193 -36.00 -29.91 20.35
CA LEU A 193 -35.73 -30.91 19.31
C LEU A 193 -36.52 -32.22 19.47
N GLY A 194 -37.04 -32.54 20.66
CA GLY A 194 -37.56 -33.87 20.99
C GLY A 194 -38.75 -34.35 20.16
N ASN A 195 -39.52 -33.44 19.57
CA ASN A 195 -40.70 -33.76 18.74
C ASN A 195 -40.48 -33.52 17.23
N LYS A 196 -39.28 -33.14 16.79
CA LYS A 196 -39.01 -32.73 15.41
C LYS A 196 -38.15 -33.75 14.69
N VAL A 197 -38.48 -34.10 13.45
CA VAL A 197 -37.53 -34.78 12.56
C VAL A 197 -36.47 -33.77 12.13
N VAL A 198 -35.20 -34.13 12.19
CA VAL A 198 -34.08 -33.21 11.93
C VAL A 198 -33.35 -33.62 10.65
N PHE A 199 -33.33 -32.73 9.66
CA PHE A 199 -32.50 -32.85 8.47
C PHE A 199 -31.25 -31.98 8.68
N TRP A 200 -30.10 -32.61 8.81
CA TRP A 200 -28.83 -31.91 8.96
C TRP A 200 -28.06 -31.91 7.65
N VAL A 201 -27.80 -30.72 7.12
CA VAL A 201 -27.36 -30.54 5.74
C VAL A 201 -25.94 -29.99 5.70
N GLY A 202 -25.10 -30.58 4.86
CA GLY A 202 -23.75 -30.08 4.60
C GLY A 202 -22.76 -30.37 5.72
N ILE A 203 -22.96 -31.49 6.44
CA ILE A 203 -22.09 -31.90 7.53
C ILE A 203 -20.65 -32.13 7.06
N ILE A 204 -19.70 -31.52 7.77
CA ILE A 204 -18.27 -31.76 7.59
C ILE A 204 -17.74 -32.30 8.91
N PRO A 205 -17.23 -33.54 8.94
CA PRO A 205 -16.66 -34.11 10.16
C PRO A 205 -15.45 -33.32 10.66
N GLY A 206 -15.23 -33.31 11.98
CA GLY A 206 -14.08 -32.66 12.60
C GLY A 206 -14.43 -31.60 13.66
N ASN A 207 -15.71 -31.39 13.98
CA ASN A 207 -16.16 -30.54 15.09
C ASN A 207 -16.77 -31.41 16.21
N PRO A 208 -16.02 -31.75 17.27
CA PRO A 208 -16.52 -32.56 18.39
C PRO A 208 -17.74 -31.99 19.10
N SER A 209 -17.82 -30.67 19.28
CA SER A 209 -18.98 -30.03 19.95
C SER A 209 -20.26 -30.20 19.14
N GLU A 210 -20.19 -29.99 17.82
CA GLU A 210 -21.33 -30.26 16.92
C GLU A 210 -21.70 -31.74 16.91
N ARG A 211 -20.69 -32.64 16.92
CA ARG A 211 -20.91 -34.08 16.92
C ARG A 211 -21.66 -34.56 18.16
N LYS A 212 -21.38 -34.01 19.34
CA LYS A 212 -22.10 -34.32 20.59
C LYS A 212 -23.59 -34.03 20.49
N LEU A 213 -23.97 -32.91 19.87
CA LEU A 213 -25.38 -32.60 19.62
C LEU A 213 -26.00 -33.61 18.66
N LEU A 214 -25.32 -33.93 17.56
CA LEU A 214 -25.81 -34.91 16.57
C LEU A 214 -26.01 -36.30 17.17
N ASP A 215 -25.05 -36.78 17.95
CA ASP A 215 -25.15 -38.08 18.64
C ASP A 215 -26.32 -38.08 19.64
N TRP A 216 -26.63 -36.94 20.27
CA TRP A 216 -27.80 -36.82 21.13
C TRP A 216 -29.11 -36.84 20.31
N VAL A 217 -29.16 -36.10 19.19
CA VAL A 217 -30.35 -36.05 18.32
C VAL A 217 -30.63 -37.42 17.70
N SER A 218 -29.61 -38.18 17.30
CA SER A 218 -29.81 -39.52 16.71
C SER A 218 -30.38 -40.55 17.69
N VAL A 219 -30.20 -40.34 19.00
CA VAL A 219 -30.78 -41.18 20.06
C VAL A 219 -32.20 -40.72 20.44
N LYS A 220 -32.44 -39.41 20.47
CA LYS A 220 -33.67 -38.82 21.03
C LYS A 220 -34.72 -38.46 19.98
N SER A 221 -34.32 -38.29 18.74
CA SER A 221 -35.21 -37.96 17.62
C SER A 221 -34.77 -38.66 16.32
N LYS A 222 -35.53 -38.48 15.25
CA LYS A 222 -35.19 -38.96 13.91
C LYS A 222 -34.24 -37.97 13.23
N LEU A 223 -32.98 -38.37 13.07
CA LEU A 223 -31.94 -37.61 12.35
C LEU A 223 -31.76 -38.15 10.93
N ARG A 224 -31.63 -37.25 9.95
CA ARG A 224 -31.20 -37.56 8.58
C ARG A 224 -30.03 -36.65 8.20
N LEU A 225 -28.88 -37.24 7.88
CA LEU A 225 -27.69 -36.51 7.44
C LEU A 225 -27.59 -36.47 5.92
N PHE A 226 -27.36 -35.27 5.40
CA PHE A 226 -27.09 -35.02 3.98
C PHE A 226 -25.69 -34.44 3.84
N ALA A 227 -24.76 -35.21 3.28
CA ALA A 227 -23.43 -34.70 2.95
C ALA A 227 -23.26 -34.68 1.44
N ASP A 228 -22.85 -33.53 0.91
CA ASP A 228 -22.54 -33.38 -0.50
C ASP A 228 -21.07 -33.73 -0.73
N VAL A 229 -20.82 -34.99 -1.12
CA VAL A 229 -19.47 -35.54 -1.31
C VAL A 229 -19.35 -36.33 -2.60
N ASP A 230 -18.15 -36.32 -3.20
CA ASP A 230 -17.82 -37.05 -4.42
C ASP A 230 -16.84 -38.21 -4.13
N GLU A 231 -17.07 -39.35 -4.79
CA GLU A 231 -16.27 -40.56 -4.64
C GLU A 231 -14.80 -40.33 -5.04
N TYR A 232 -14.53 -39.40 -5.97
CA TYR A 232 -13.18 -39.02 -6.39
C TYR A 232 -12.23 -38.79 -5.21
N TYR A 233 -12.60 -37.91 -4.28
CA TYR A 233 -11.74 -37.56 -3.16
C TYR A 233 -12.03 -38.34 -1.88
N ILE A 234 -13.23 -38.91 -1.70
CA ILE A 234 -13.55 -39.73 -0.52
C ILE A 234 -12.82 -41.07 -0.58
N SER A 235 -12.81 -41.72 -1.75
CA SER A 235 -12.16 -43.03 -1.95
C SER A 235 -10.64 -42.91 -2.12
N GLY A 236 -10.16 -41.75 -2.60
CA GLY A 236 -8.74 -41.46 -2.78
C GLY A 236 -7.98 -41.53 -1.46
N SER A 237 -6.96 -42.39 -1.36
CA SER A 237 -6.27 -42.65 -0.09
C SER A 237 -5.53 -41.43 0.47
N TYR A 238 -5.11 -40.49 -0.40
CA TYR A 238 -4.28 -39.35 -0.03
C TYR A 238 -4.87 -37.98 -0.37
N HIS A 239 -6.01 -37.92 -1.07
CA HIS A 239 -6.58 -36.65 -1.55
C HIS A 239 -7.12 -35.78 -0.39
N GLU A 240 -6.68 -34.53 -0.28
CA GLU A 240 -6.91 -33.68 0.90
C GLU A 240 -8.39 -33.38 1.14
N ALA A 241 -9.16 -33.15 0.07
CA ALA A 241 -10.59 -32.85 0.15
C ALA A 241 -11.43 -33.94 0.87
N GLY A 242 -10.99 -35.21 0.86
CA GLY A 242 -11.66 -36.30 1.57
C GLY A 242 -11.08 -36.61 2.95
N ARG A 243 -9.99 -35.95 3.36
CA ARG A 243 -9.23 -36.31 4.58
C ARG A 243 -10.10 -36.30 5.83
N LEU A 244 -10.87 -35.24 6.05
CA LEU A 244 -11.73 -35.10 7.23
C LEU A 244 -12.79 -36.21 7.31
N PHE A 245 -13.36 -36.60 6.17
CA PHE A 245 -14.35 -37.68 6.10
C PHE A 245 -13.74 -39.07 6.31
N ARG A 246 -12.47 -39.27 5.96
CA ARG A 246 -11.74 -40.52 6.22
C ARG A 246 -11.27 -40.63 7.67
N GLU A 247 -10.77 -39.54 8.26
CA GLU A 247 -10.30 -39.52 9.65
C GLU A 247 -11.45 -39.56 10.66
N PHE A 248 -12.58 -38.94 10.33
CA PHE A 248 -13.77 -38.87 11.18
C PHE A 248 -15.00 -39.38 10.42
N PRO A 249 -15.12 -40.70 10.19
CA PRO A 249 -16.23 -41.25 9.44
C PRO A 249 -17.58 -40.96 10.13
N LEU A 250 -18.57 -40.66 9.30
CA LEU A 250 -19.96 -40.57 9.75
C LEU A 250 -20.51 -41.99 9.92
N ASN A 251 -21.09 -42.28 11.08
CA ASN A 251 -21.57 -43.62 11.46
C ASN A 251 -22.94 -43.97 10.86
N GLU A 252 -23.60 -42.98 10.25
CA GLU A 252 -24.96 -43.07 9.72
C GLU A 252 -24.91 -43.20 8.20
N ASP A 253 -25.99 -43.73 7.59
CA ASP A 253 -26.13 -43.76 6.13
C ASP A 253 -26.15 -42.33 5.59
N VAL A 254 -24.97 -41.85 5.20
CA VAL A 254 -24.78 -40.53 4.61
C VAL A 254 -25.54 -40.49 3.30
N SER A 255 -26.61 -39.71 3.27
CA SER A 255 -27.37 -39.52 2.05
C SER A 255 -26.59 -38.60 1.10
N TRP A 256 -26.31 -39.13 -0.08
CA TRP A 256 -25.90 -38.42 -1.32
C TRP A 256 -24.41 -38.28 -1.60
N ARG A 257 -23.73 -39.43 -1.56
CA ARG A 257 -22.47 -39.60 -2.28
C ARG A 257 -22.72 -39.64 -3.79
N VAL A 258 -21.97 -38.85 -4.54
CA VAL A 258 -21.99 -38.82 -6.00
C VAL A 258 -20.64 -39.27 -6.56
N ASP A 259 -20.56 -39.50 -7.86
CA ASP A 259 -19.30 -39.74 -8.57
C ASP A 259 -19.35 -38.97 -9.90
N LEU A 260 -19.31 -37.65 -9.81
CA LEU A 260 -19.49 -36.75 -10.95
C LEU A 260 -18.14 -36.31 -11.49
N LEU A 261 -17.18 -36.01 -10.61
CA LEU A 261 -15.84 -35.56 -11.02
C LEU A 261 -15.17 -36.56 -11.99
N ARG A 262 -15.37 -37.87 -11.78
CA ARG A 262 -14.85 -38.92 -12.68
C ARG A 262 -15.67 -39.13 -13.96
N ASN A 263 -16.97 -38.81 -13.94
CA ASN A 263 -17.93 -39.31 -14.93
C ASN A 263 -18.67 -38.25 -15.76
N ILE A 264 -18.51 -36.95 -15.48
CA ILE A 264 -19.14 -35.89 -16.28
C ILE A 264 -18.12 -35.10 -17.10
N GLU A 265 -18.55 -34.66 -18.28
CA GLU A 265 -17.78 -33.77 -19.16
C GLU A 265 -17.63 -32.40 -18.49
N LYS A 266 -16.43 -31.80 -18.61
CA LYS A 266 -16.14 -30.47 -18.05
C LYS A 266 -15.19 -29.71 -18.96
N GLN A 267 -15.44 -28.41 -19.12
CA GLN A 267 -14.51 -27.48 -19.74
C GLN A 267 -13.74 -26.75 -18.64
N ILE A 268 -12.42 -26.83 -18.66
CA ILE A 268 -11.56 -26.13 -17.70
C ILE A 268 -10.54 -25.28 -18.45
N THR A 269 -10.53 -23.98 -18.17
CA THR A 269 -9.63 -23.03 -18.82
C THR A 269 -8.82 -22.25 -17.79
N TYR A 270 -7.50 -22.22 -17.97
CA TYR A 270 -6.56 -21.48 -17.13
C TYR A 270 -6.17 -20.16 -17.80
N HIS A 271 -6.28 -19.04 -17.08
CA HIS A 271 -6.03 -17.69 -17.62
C HIS A 271 -4.88 -17.00 -16.85
N PRO A 272 -3.62 -17.17 -17.28
CA PRO A 272 -2.47 -16.44 -16.74
C PRO A 272 -2.47 -14.98 -17.20
N LEU A 273 -2.50 -14.03 -16.26
CA LEU A 273 -2.60 -12.59 -16.56
C LEU A 273 -1.68 -11.77 -15.65
N PRO A 274 -1.07 -10.67 -16.13
CA PRO A 274 -0.34 -9.75 -15.28
C PRO A 274 -1.29 -8.78 -14.55
N GLY A 275 -1.21 -8.73 -13.21
CA GLY A 275 -1.88 -7.72 -12.39
C GLY A 275 -3.38 -7.93 -12.17
N LYS A 276 -3.97 -7.15 -11.25
CA LYS A 276 -5.37 -7.31 -10.81
C LYS A 276 -6.39 -6.88 -11.85
N ILE A 277 -6.15 -5.75 -12.52
CA ILE A 277 -7.09 -5.17 -13.49
C ILE A 277 -7.26 -6.07 -14.71
N ALA A 278 -6.15 -6.61 -15.25
CA ALA A 278 -6.22 -7.52 -16.40
C ALA A 278 -7.06 -8.76 -16.09
N GLN A 279 -6.93 -9.32 -14.88
CA GLN A 279 -7.75 -10.44 -14.41
C GLN A 279 -9.24 -10.11 -14.41
N VAL A 280 -9.62 -8.95 -13.85
CA VAL A 280 -11.04 -8.53 -13.84
C VAL A 280 -11.58 -8.31 -15.25
N VAL A 281 -10.80 -7.65 -16.12
CA VAL A 281 -11.18 -7.45 -17.53
C VAL A 281 -11.37 -8.79 -18.24
N ARG A 282 -10.51 -9.78 -17.98
CA ARG A 282 -10.70 -11.12 -18.53
C ARG A 282 -11.96 -11.79 -18.00
N VAL A 283 -12.30 -11.63 -16.72
CA VAL A 283 -13.57 -12.14 -16.17
C VAL A 283 -14.78 -11.56 -16.92
N LYS A 284 -14.75 -10.27 -17.27
CA LYS A 284 -15.80 -9.68 -18.12
C LYS A 284 -15.93 -10.35 -19.48
N GLN A 285 -14.80 -10.61 -20.16
CA GLN A 285 -14.80 -11.33 -21.43
C GLN A 285 -15.32 -12.77 -21.28
N ILE A 286 -14.91 -13.48 -20.22
CA ILE A 286 -15.42 -14.83 -19.92
C ILE A 286 -16.94 -14.80 -19.72
N LEU A 287 -17.47 -13.79 -19.00
CA LEU A 287 -18.92 -13.65 -18.80
C LEU A 287 -19.68 -13.28 -20.08
N GLU A 288 -19.05 -12.57 -21.01
CA GLU A 288 -19.57 -12.34 -22.36
C GLU A 288 -19.62 -13.65 -23.17
N GLU A 289 -18.57 -14.49 -23.08
CA GLU A 289 -18.53 -15.83 -23.69
C GLU A 289 -19.59 -16.78 -23.10
N VAL A 290 -19.84 -16.71 -21.79
CA VAL A 290 -20.89 -17.50 -21.10
C VAL A 290 -22.31 -17.08 -21.52
N GLY A 291 -22.48 -15.80 -21.86
CA GLY A 291 -23.77 -15.23 -22.28
C GLY A 291 -24.66 -14.81 -21.11
N ARG A 292 -25.34 -13.67 -21.27
CA ARG A 292 -26.09 -12.98 -20.19
C ARG A 292 -27.23 -13.82 -19.59
N ASP A 293 -27.87 -14.68 -20.38
CA ASP A 293 -28.96 -15.57 -19.92
C ASP A 293 -28.48 -16.63 -18.91
N ASN A 294 -27.18 -16.97 -18.93
CA ASN A 294 -26.57 -17.97 -18.07
C ASN A 294 -25.93 -17.37 -16.80
N TRP A 295 -25.97 -16.05 -16.63
CA TRP A 295 -25.35 -15.39 -15.47
C TRP A 295 -25.96 -15.82 -14.12
N LYS A 296 -27.27 -16.11 -14.09
CA LYS A 296 -27.95 -16.66 -12.90
C LYS A 296 -27.42 -18.04 -12.47
N ASP A 297 -26.86 -18.80 -13.40
CA ASP A 297 -26.25 -20.12 -13.16
C ASP A 297 -24.71 -20.00 -13.00
N THR A 298 -24.18 -18.78 -12.90
CA THR A 298 -22.74 -18.46 -12.86
C THR A 298 -22.33 -17.86 -11.52
N VAL A 299 -21.15 -18.26 -11.03
CA VAL A 299 -20.50 -17.65 -9.87
C VAL A 299 -19.08 -17.17 -10.21
N VAL A 300 -18.75 -15.96 -9.76
CA VAL A 300 -17.39 -15.45 -9.65
C VAL A 300 -16.95 -15.58 -8.21
N VAL A 301 -16.02 -16.50 -7.95
CA VAL A 301 -15.41 -16.71 -6.65
C VAL A 301 -14.21 -15.81 -6.49
N LEU A 302 -14.28 -14.86 -5.56
CA LEU A 302 -13.18 -14.00 -5.17
C LEU A 302 -12.30 -14.74 -4.15
N THR A 303 -11.07 -15.05 -4.51
CA THR A 303 -10.05 -15.59 -3.57
C THR A 303 -9.50 -14.50 -2.65
N ASN A 304 -9.55 -13.24 -3.10
CA ASN A 304 -9.06 -12.07 -2.37
C ASN A 304 -10.07 -10.91 -2.44
N SER A 305 -10.45 -10.38 -1.26
CA SER A 305 -11.42 -9.27 -1.15
C SER A 305 -10.94 -7.95 -1.77
N SER A 306 -9.63 -7.78 -1.96
CA SER A 306 -9.08 -6.60 -2.66
C SER A 306 -9.44 -6.54 -4.16
N MET A 307 -9.89 -7.66 -4.75
CA MET A 307 -10.35 -7.71 -6.15
C MET A 307 -11.76 -7.14 -6.32
N LEU A 308 -12.52 -6.95 -5.24
CA LEU A 308 -13.92 -6.52 -5.32
C LEU A 308 -14.07 -5.11 -5.88
N LEU A 309 -13.22 -4.15 -5.48
CA LEU A 309 -13.27 -2.78 -5.99
C LEU A 309 -12.98 -2.72 -7.50
N PRO A 310 -11.86 -3.28 -8.01
CA PRO A 310 -11.62 -3.42 -9.44
C PRO A 310 -12.78 -4.09 -10.19
N PHE A 311 -13.37 -5.15 -9.60
CA PHE A 311 -14.54 -5.82 -10.16
C PHE A 311 -15.71 -4.87 -10.29
N MET A 312 -16.09 -4.16 -9.23
CA MET A 312 -17.20 -3.22 -9.27
C MET A 312 -17.03 -2.11 -10.30
N GLU A 313 -15.81 -1.59 -10.46
CA GLU A 313 -15.51 -0.55 -11.44
C GLU A 313 -15.71 -1.07 -12.87
N VAL A 314 -15.20 -2.26 -13.20
CA VAL A 314 -15.34 -2.86 -14.53
C VAL A 314 -16.81 -3.23 -14.86
N PHE A 315 -17.61 -3.53 -13.84
CA PHE A 315 -19.01 -3.96 -13.96
C PHE A 315 -20.03 -2.88 -13.53
N GLU A 316 -19.64 -1.61 -13.44
CA GLU A 316 -20.51 -0.53 -12.95
C GLU A 316 -21.86 -0.45 -13.69
N LYS A 317 -21.84 -0.65 -15.01
CA LYS A 317 -23.04 -0.64 -15.87
C LYS A 317 -23.97 -1.83 -15.67
N ASP A 318 -23.50 -2.90 -15.05
CA ASP A 318 -24.22 -4.16 -14.86
C ASP A 318 -24.60 -4.40 -13.38
N LYS A 319 -24.42 -3.40 -12.50
CA LYS A 319 -24.60 -3.53 -11.04
C LYS A 319 -25.95 -4.13 -10.62
N ASP A 320 -27.04 -3.81 -11.32
CA ASP A 320 -28.40 -4.21 -10.89
C ASP A 320 -28.65 -5.72 -11.01
N ILE A 321 -27.85 -6.41 -11.83
CA ILE A 321 -27.96 -7.85 -12.11
C ILE A 321 -26.81 -8.67 -11.52
N ILE A 322 -25.99 -8.05 -10.66
CA ILE A 322 -24.91 -8.68 -9.92
C ILE A 322 -25.31 -8.72 -8.45
N ASN A 323 -25.08 -9.86 -7.81
CA ASN A 323 -25.34 -10.05 -6.38
C ASN A 323 -24.01 -10.32 -5.67
N ILE A 324 -23.59 -9.36 -4.83
CA ILE A 324 -22.36 -9.47 -4.04
C ILE A 324 -22.71 -9.83 -2.61
N THR A 325 -22.25 -11.01 -2.18
CA THR A 325 -22.43 -11.47 -0.80
C THR A 325 -21.16 -11.43 0.03
N SER A 326 -20.01 -11.17 -0.61
CA SER A 326 -18.75 -11.00 0.11
C SER A 326 -18.78 -9.69 0.91
N GLY A 327 -18.64 -9.77 2.23
CA GLY A 327 -18.52 -8.57 3.06
C GLY A 327 -17.27 -7.75 2.69
N PHE A 328 -17.43 -6.44 2.53
CA PHE A 328 -16.35 -5.53 2.15
C PHE A 328 -15.67 -4.94 3.39
N PRO A 329 -14.35 -5.13 3.60
CA PRO A 329 -13.68 -4.55 4.75
C PRO A 329 -13.72 -3.02 4.74
N VAL A 330 -14.18 -2.40 5.82
CA VAL A 330 -14.29 -0.93 5.94
C VAL A 330 -12.92 -0.27 5.74
N ARG A 331 -11.81 -0.90 6.11
CA ARG A 331 -10.46 -0.38 5.93
C ARG A 331 -10.07 -0.09 4.47
N ASN A 332 -10.77 -0.70 3.52
CA ASN A 332 -10.55 -0.51 2.10
C ASN A 332 -11.37 0.64 1.51
N THR A 333 -12.27 1.23 2.29
CA THR A 333 -13.10 2.39 1.89
C THR A 333 -12.28 3.69 1.90
N LEU A 334 -12.72 4.67 1.13
CA LEU A 334 -12.19 6.04 1.18
C LEU A 334 -12.47 6.65 2.56
N ILE A 335 -13.66 6.43 3.12
CA ILE A 335 -14.04 6.98 4.42
C ILE A 335 -13.06 6.62 5.54
N HIS A 336 -12.65 5.36 5.60
CA HIS A 336 -11.68 4.91 6.59
C HIS A 336 -10.31 5.53 6.38
N ARG A 337 -9.86 5.59 5.12
CA ARG A 337 -8.57 6.23 4.78
C ARG A 337 -8.57 7.69 5.19
N PHE A 338 -9.63 8.43 4.89
CA PHE A 338 -9.82 9.82 5.31
C PHE A 338 -9.71 9.98 6.83
N VAL A 339 -10.48 9.21 7.61
CA VAL A 339 -10.43 9.30 9.08
C VAL A 339 -9.03 8.94 9.61
N MET A 340 -8.35 7.96 9.01
CA MET A 340 -6.98 7.60 9.40
C MET A 340 -5.96 8.70 9.06
N THR A 341 -6.04 9.33 7.89
CA THR A 341 -5.17 10.46 7.51
C THR A 341 -5.43 11.65 8.43
N TRP A 342 -6.70 11.95 8.74
CA TRP A 342 -7.07 13.02 9.66
C TRP A 342 -6.52 12.79 11.09
N MET A 343 -6.69 11.57 11.63
CA MET A 343 -6.08 11.17 12.90
C MET A 343 -4.55 11.21 12.85
N THR A 344 -3.92 10.97 11.70
CA THR A 344 -2.46 11.07 11.53
C THR A 344 -2.00 12.51 11.65
N LEU A 345 -2.61 13.43 10.91
CA LEU A 345 -2.33 14.86 10.98
C LEU A 345 -2.32 15.34 12.43
N GLN A 346 -3.33 14.92 13.19
CA GLN A 346 -3.56 15.41 14.53
C GLN A 346 -2.71 14.72 15.60
N SER A 347 -2.48 13.41 15.49
CA SER A 347 -1.64 12.63 16.41
C SER A 347 -0.13 12.85 16.22
N THR A 348 0.28 13.40 15.09
CA THR A 348 1.68 13.74 14.78
C THR A 348 2.00 15.22 14.97
N ALA A 349 0.99 16.05 15.21
CA ALA A 349 1.16 17.44 15.54
C ALA A 349 2.02 17.61 16.80
N THR A 350 2.92 18.60 16.78
CA THR A 350 3.80 18.90 17.93
C THR A 350 3.35 20.17 18.62
N ASN A 351 3.42 20.19 19.96
CA ASN A 351 3.16 21.40 20.74
C ASN A 351 4.49 22.09 21.09
N ARG A 352 4.64 23.35 20.69
CA ARG A 352 5.81 24.18 21.02
C ARG A 352 5.32 25.47 21.66
N LYS A 353 5.75 25.74 22.90
CA LYS A 353 5.37 26.95 23.67
C LYS A 353 3.84 27.23 23.73
N GLY A 354 3.03 26.18 23.79
CA GLY A 354 1.57 26.30 23.88
C GLY A 354 0.85 26.43 22.52
N GLU A 355 1.57 26.42 21.42
CA GLU A 355 1.01 26.41 20.06
C GLU A 355 1.23 25.06 19.37
N ARG A 356 0.25 24.65 18.57
CA ARG A 356 0.26 23.39 17.81
C ARG A 356 0.86 23.60 16.42
N PHE A 357 1.70 22.67 16.00
CA PHE A 357 2.38 22.68 14.71
C PHE A 357 2.12 21.38 13.94
N PHE A 358 1.69 21.50 12.69
CA PHE A 358 1.48 20.38 11.77
C PHE A 358 2.69 20.19 10.87
N TYR A 359 3.09 18.95 10.65
CA TYR A 359 4.12 18.63 9.66
C TYR A 359 3.52 18.78 8.25
N TYR A 360 4.19 19.51 7.36
CA TYR A 360 3.61 19.94 6.08
C TYR A 360 3.12 18.77 5.22
N LYS A 361 3.86 17.65 5.14
CA LYS A 361 3.44 16.49 4.33
C LYS A 361 2.13 15.87 4.80
N HIS A 362 1.93 15.76 6.13
CA HIS A 362 0.68 15.24 6.67
C HIS A 362 -0.48 16.22 6.45
N LEU A 363 -0.21 17.53 6.44
CA LEU A 363 -1.21 18.54 6.12
C LEU A 363 -1.56 18.52 4.63
N GLU A 364 -0.58 18.41 3.74
CA GLU A 364 -0.74 18.26 2.30
C GLU A 364 -1.55 17.00 1.98
N GLU A 365 -1.15 15.83 2.48
CA GLU A 365 -1.88 14.56 2.27
C GLU A 365 -3.36 14.68 2.72
N PHE A 366 -3.61 15.38 3.83
CA PHE A 366 -4.97 15.60 4.33
C PHE A 366 -5.77 16.58 3.46
N LEU A 367 -5.17 17.69 3.04
CA LEU A 367 -5.82 18.73 2.23
C LEU A 367 -6.04 18.29 0.78
N GLU A 368 -5.19 17.42 0.24
CA GLU A 368 -5.32 16.86 -1.11
C GLU A 368 -6.42 15.81 -1.21
N TYR A 369 -6.88 15.27 -0.07
CA TYR A 369 -7.99 14.34 -0.06
C TYR A 369 -9.21 14.99 -0.72
N SER A 370 -9.78 14.32 -1.73
CA SER A 370 -10.76 14.94 -2.63
C SER A 370 -11.94 15.57 -1.89
N ILE A 371 -12.39 14.95 -0.79
CA ILE A 371 -13.45 15.53 0.04
C ILE A 371 -13.03 16.83 0.73
N VAL A 372 -11.83 16.89 1.30
CA VAL A 372 -11.32 18.06 2.02
C VAL A 372 -11.10 19.19 1.03
N LYS A 373 -10.51 18.88 -0.11
CA LYS A 373 -10.33 19.82 -1.22
C LYS A 373 -11.66 20.40 -1.70
N ASN A 374 -12.67 19.57 -1.92
CA ASN A 374 -14.00 20.02 -2.32
C ASN A 374 -14.69 20.85 -1.23
N TRP A 375 -14.52 20.48 0.04
CA TRP A 375 -15.13 21.20 1.14
C TRP A 375 -14.50 22.59 1.34
N LEU A 376 -13.20 22.69 1.12
CA LEU A 376 -12.42 23.92 1.31
C LEU A 376 -12.23 24.74 0.02
N SER A 377 -12.71 24.30 -1.15
CA SER A 377 -12.40 24.91 -2.45
C SER A 377 -12.82 26.38 -2.57
N GLY A 378 -13.85 26.80 -1.82
CA GLY A 378 -14.31 28.20 -1.76
C GLY A 378 -13.60 29.07 -0.73
N SER A 379 -12.84 28.45 0.19
CA SER A 379 -12.34 29.08 1.41
C SER A 379 -10.82 29.00 1.56
N LEU A 380 -10.15 28.07 0.86
CA LEU A 380 -8.71 27.86 0.92
C LEU A 380 -8.17 27.56 -0.48
N ASN A 381 -7.21 28.38 -0.94
CA ASN A 381 -6.42 28.07 -2.11
C ASN A 381 -5.17 27.28 -1.70
N TRP A 382 -5.26 25.95 -1.77
CA TRP A 382 -4.15 25.06 -1.40
C TRP A 382 -2.87 25.36 -2.19
N GLN A 383 -2.97 25.62 -3.51
CA GLN A 383 -1.80 25.88 -4.34
C GLN A 383 -1.02 27.09 -3.82
N LYS A 384 -1.72 28.20 -3.53
CA LYS A 384 -1.10 29.39 -2.96
C LYS A 384 -0.45 29.10 -1.59
N LEU A 385 -1.11 28.31 -0.76
CA LEU A 385 -0.59 27.93 0.55
C LEU A 385 0.69 27.09 0.42
N ARG A 386 0.67 26.12 -0.51
CA ARG A 386 1.80 25.26 -0.85
C ARG A 386 2.98 26.06 -1.37
N ASP A 387 2.74 27.01 -2.27
CA ASP A 387 3.78 27.89 -2.80
C ASP A 387 4.44 28.69 -1.65
N GLU A 388 3.66 29.25 -0.72
CA GLU A 388 4.21 29.94 0.46
C GLU A 388 5.00 29.00 1.41
N ILE A 389 4.53 27.75 1.58
CA ILE A 389 5.22 26.73 2.40
C ILE A 389 6.56 26.36 1.77
N VAL A 390 6.59 26.17 0.45
CA VAL A 390 7.80 25.83 -0.32
C VAL A 390 8.77 27.01 -0.34
N GLU A 391 8.31 28.21 -0.70
CA GLU A 391 9.15 29.42 -0.74
C GLU A 391 9.75 29.75 0.63
N GLY A 392 8.99 29.56 1.71
CA GLY A 392 9.44 29.78 3.08
C GLY A 392 10.17 28.59 3.72
N ASN A 393 10.33 27.47 3.00
CA ASN A 393 10.86 26.20 3.50
C ASN A 393 10.22 25.77 4.85
N ILE A 394 8.89 25.88 4.96
CA ILE A 394 8.15 25.72 6.21
C ILE A 394 7.87 24.24 6.50
N LYS A 395 8.79 23.60 7.24
CA LYS A 395 8.63 22.19 7.65
C LYS A 395 7.46 21.95 8.60
N PHE A 396 7.26 22.86 9.55
CA PHE A 396 6.23 22.76 10.59
C PHE A 396 5.35 24.00 10.58
N ILE A 397 4.08 23.80 10.25
CA ILE A 397 3.09 24.85 10.02
C ILE A 397 2.36 25.15 11.34
N PRO A 398 2.45 26.39 11.86
CA PRO A 398 1.70 26.79 13.05
C PRO A 398 0.19 26.79 12.79
N ILE A 399 -0.61 26.32 13.75
CA ILE A 399 -2.08 26.33 13.65
C ILE A 399 -2.64 27.75 13.52
N SER A 400 -1.99 28.76 14.13
CA SER A 400 -2.39 30.17 14.01
C SER A 400 -2.23 30.69 12.58
N TRP A 401 -1.11 30.35 11.93
CA TRP A 401 -0.85 30.69 10.54
C TRP A 401 -1.87 30.04 9.61
N LEU A 402 -2.17 28.75 9.82
CA LEU A 402 -3.21 28.06 9.04
C LEU A 402 -4.59 28.72 9.24
N LYS A 403 -4.92 29.12 10.48
CA LYS A 403 -6.16 29.84 10.78
C LYS A 403 -6.25 31.15 10.02
N GLU A 404 -5.20 31.97 10.07
CA GLU A 404 -5.13 33.25 9.35
C GLU A 404 -5.38 33.06 7.85
N LYS A 405 -4.76 32.04 7.24
CA LYS A 405 -4.90 31.75 5.81
C LYS A 405 -6.28 31.22 5.41
N MET A 406 -7.01 30.62 6.35
CA MET A 406 -8.36 30.11 6.12
C MET A 406 -9.48 31.09 6.49
N SER A 407 -9.24 32.11 7.30
CA SER A 407 -10.30 32.92 7.93
C SER A 407 -10.85 34.01 6.99
N VAL A 408 -11.43 33.58 5.86
CA VAL A 408 -11.98 34.46 4.83
C VAL A 408 -13.48 34.73 5.05
N ASP A 409 -14.21 33.79 5.65
CA ASP A 409 -15.63 33.90 5.98
C ASP A 409 -16.05 32.97 7.15
N LEU A 410 -17.32 33.07 7.58
CA LEU A 410 -17.89 32.28 8.68
C LEU A 410 -17.93 30.77 8.39
N PHE A 411 -18.03 30.37 7.12
CA PHE A 411 -18.03 28.96 6.73
C PHE A 411 -16.62 28.36 6.88
N ALA A 412 -15.61 29.09 6.39
CA ALA A 412 -14.21 28.73 6.51
C ALA A 412 -13.77 28.64 7.98
N GLU A 413 -14.25 29.56 8.82
CA GLU A 413 -14.01 29.53 10.26
C GLU A 413 -14.61 28.28 10.91
N LYS A 414 -15.86 27.93 10.59
CA LYS A 414 -16.49 26.68 11.06
C LYS A 414 -15.73 25.43 10.59
N ALA A 415 -15.34 25.39 9.32
CA ALA A 415 -14.56 24.28 8.76
C ALA A 415 -13.20 24.16 9.45
N PHE A 416 -12.53 25.29 9.71
CA PHE A 416 -11.28 25.31 10.45
C PHE A 416 -11.43 24.70 11.85
N PHE A 417 -12.44 25.15 12.60
CA PHE A 417 -12.70 24.63 13.94
C PHE A 417 -13.02 23.15 13.93
N LEU A 418 -13.77 22.68 12.93
CA LEU A 418 -14.15 21.28 12.83
C LEU A 418 -12.96 20.38 12.48
N LEU A 419 -12.10 20.81 11.54
CA LEU A 419 -11.01 20.00 10.99
C LEU A 419 -9.70 20.09 11.78
N PHE A 420 -9.33 21.27 12.26
CA PHE A 420 -7.97 21.52 12.81
C PHE A 420 -7.96 21.74 14.32
N ASP A 421 -9.00 22.36 14.87
CA ASP A 421 -9.07 22.70 16.30
C ASP A 421 -9.55 21.50 17.14
N TRP A 422 -8.66 20.52 17.30
CA TRP A 422 -8.91 19.28 18.05
C TRP A 422 -8.63 19.43 19.55
N ASP A 423 -9.66 19.18 20.35
CA ASP A 423 -9.55 18.96 21.79
C ASP A 423 -8.89 17.60 22.10
N THR A 424 -8.40 17.44 23.33
CA THR A 424 -7.81 16.18 23.79
C THR A 424 -8.84 15.17 24.32
N ASP A 425 -10.11 15.56 24.42
CA ASP A 425 -11.19 14.68 24.88
C ASP A 425 -11.67 13.71 23.78
N VAL A 426 -11.81 12.45 24.16
CA VAL A 426 -12.18 11.34 23.27
C VAL A 426 -13.63 11.48 22.79
N ASN A 427 -14.54 11.97 23.64
CA ASN A 427 -15.94 12.16 23.26
C ASN A 427 -16.09 13.29 22.26
N GLY A 428 -15.43 14.43 22.50
CA GLY A 428 -15.35 15.53 21.56
C GLY A 428 -14.79 15.10 20.20
N LEU A 429 -13.75 14.25 20.18
CA LEU A 429 -13.18 13.72 18.95
C LEU A 429 -14.19 12.91 18.13
N PHE A 430 -14.84 11.91 18.75
CA PHE A 430 -15.79 11.09 18.02
C PHE A 430 -17.02 11.86 17.56
N GLN A 431 -17.48 12.83 18.35
CA GLN A 431 -18.57 13.71 17.94
C GLN A 431 -18.16 14.50 16.68
N ARG A 432 -16.95 15.07 16.65
CA ARG A 432 -16.45 15.78 15.46
C ARG A 432 -16.33 14.87 14.24
N ILE A 433 -15.82 13.65 14.42
CA ILE A 433 -15.77 12.66 13.33
C ILE A 433 -17.20 12.39 12.83
N ASN A 434 -18.15 12.11 13.73
CA ASN A 434 -19.53 11.87 13.37
C ASN A 434 -20.18 13.07 12.65
N ASP A 435 -19.90 14.31 13.08
CA ASP A 435 -20.44 15.53 12.46
C ASP A 435 -19.90 15.73 11.05
N VAL A 436 -18.59 15.51 10.83
CA VAL A 436 -17.96 15.55 9.51
C VAL A 436 -18.53 14.47 8.59
N LEU A 437 -18.61 13.23 9.09
CA LEU A 437 -19.11 12.09 8.32
C LEU A 437 -20.59 12.28 7.95
N SER A 438 -21.41 12.81 8.85
CA SER A 438 -22.83 13.07 8.61
C SER A 438 -23.01 14.14 7.53
N GLN A 439 -22.27 15.26 7.60
CA GLN A 439 -22.29 16.29 6.56
C GLN A 439 -21.80 15.75 5.21
N TRP A 440 -20.78 14.88 5.22
CA TRP A 440 -20.32 14.23 3.99
C TRP A 440 -21.44 13.37 3.38
N SER A 441 -22.09 12.52 4.17
CA SER A 441 -23.17 11.65 3.70
C SER A 441 -24.28 12.38 2.96
N GLU A 442 -24.56 13.64 3.33
CA GLU A 442 -25.58 14.49 2.70
C GLU A 442 -25.14 15.07 1.34
N SER A 443 -23.83 15.18 1.11
CA SER A 443 -23.25 15.76 -0.13
C SER A 443 -23.00 14.74 -1.25
N ILE A 444 -22.98 13.44 -0.92
CA ILE A 444 -22.80 12.36 -1.89
C ILE A 444 -24.09 12.22 -2.71
N THR A 445 -24.06 12.62 -3.99
CA THR A 445 -25.23 12.65 -4.88
C THR A 445 -25.14 11.72 -6.09
N ASP A 446 -23.98 11.08 -6.33
CA ASP A 446 -23.75 10.23 -7.51
C ASP A 446 -24.00 8.73 -7.27
N LEU A 447 -24.34 8.01 -8.33
CA LEU A 447 -24.62 6.56 -8.34
C LEU A 447 -23.35 5.80 -8.73
N GLY A 448 -22.73 5.05 -7.82
CA GLY A 448 -21.51 4.24 -8.09
C GLY A 448 -20.71 3.92 -6.82
N ILE A 449 -19.38 4.11 -6.84
CA ILE A 449 -18.49 4.06 -5.65
C ILE A 449 -19.07 4.87 -4.48
N ALA A 450 -19.74 5.98 -4.80
CA ALA A 450 -20.51 6.81 -3.88
C ALA A 450 -21.53 6.04 -3.02
N HIS A 451 -22.15 4.97 -3.51
CA HIS A 451 -23.11 4.15 -2.75
C HIS A 451 -22.43 3.30 -1.67
N ILE A 452 -21.25 2.72 -1.99
CA ILE A 452 -20.44 2.00 -1.01
C ILE A 452 -19.96 2.96 0.07
N GLU A 453 -19.48 4.13 -0.32
CA GLU A 453 -19.03 5.15 0.62
C GLU A 453 -20.16 5.66 1.51
N GLN A 454 -21.38 5.86 0.97
CA GLN A 454 -22.54 6.25 1.76
C GLN A 454 -22.92 5.18 2.80
N LYS A 455 -22.99 3.90 2.38
CA LYS A 455 -23.22 2.79 3.32
C LYS A 455 -22.09 2.63 4.33
N ALA A 456 -20.85 2.81 3.88
CA ALA A 456 -19.67 2.77 4.73
C ALA A 456 -19.72 3.87 5.79
N ILE A 457 -20.13 5.10 5.44
CA ILE A 457 -20.30 6.21 6.40
C ILE A 457 -21.30 5.83 7.49
N ALA A 458 -22.50 5.36 7.11
CA ALA A 458 -23.52 4.98 8.07
C ALA A 458 -23.03 3.89 9.03
N HIS A 459 -22.41 2.84 8.47
CA HIS A 459 -21.80 1.74 9.24
C HIS A 459 -20.65 2.22 10.13
N TYR A 460 -19.81 3.13 9.65
CA TYR A 460 -18.71 3.72 10.40
C TYR A 460 -19.23 4.49 11.62
N ILE A 461 -20.26 5.33 11.43
CA ILE A 461 -20.92 6.08 12.50
C ILE A 461 -21.53 5.15 13.53
N GLU A 462 -22.23 4.10 13.10
CA GLU A 462 -22.83 3.11 14.00
C GLU A 462 -21.75 2.42 14.86
N LYS A 463 -20.66 1.96 14.22
CA LYS A 463 -19.54 1.33 14.93
C LYS A 463 -18.85 2.30 15.90
N LEU A 464 -18.66 3.57 15.52
CA LEU A 464 -18.12 4.57 16.44
C LEU A 464 -19.02 4.79 17.66
N LYS A 465 -20.34 4.93 17.46
CA LYS A 465 -21.31 5.08 18.55
C LYS A 465 -21.30 3.88 19.49
N LEU A 466 -21.23 2.67 18.92
CA LEU A 466 -21.14 1.44 19.70
C LEU A 466 -19.88 1.42 20.56
N LEU A 467 -18.72 1.71 19.97
CA LEU A 467 -17.43 1.78 20.67
C LEU A 467 -17.45 2.81 21.81
N MET A 468 -18.01 3.99 21.58
CA MET A 468 -18.17 5.00 22.63
C MET A 468 -19.07 4.50 23.75
N SER A 469 -20.24 3.95 23.41
CA SER A 469 -21.22 3.53 24.41
C SER A 469 -20.74 2.40 25.30
N GLN A 470 -19.96 1.46 24.73
CA GLN A 470 -19.54 0.24 25.42
C GLN A 470 -18.22 0.41 26.16
N PHE A 471 -17.32 1.28 25.65
CA PHE A 471 -15.91 1.24 26.06
C PHE A 471 -15.30 2.59 26.42
N ASN A 472 -16.11 3.64 26.63
CA ASN A 472 -15.63 4.99 26.96
C ASN A 472 -14.54 4.99 28.06
N GLU A 473 -14.75 4.21 29.13
CA GLU A 473 -13.82 4.14 30.28
C GLU A 473 -12.50 3.39 30.00
N LEU A 474 -12.43 2.63 28.90
CA LEU A 474 -11.25 1.85 28.50
C LEU A 474 -10.45 2.53 27.39
N LEU A 475 -10.98 3.60 26.80
CA LEU A 475 -10.31 4.32 25.73
C LEU A 475 -9.09 5.06 26.29
N PRO A 476 -7.95 5.04 25.57
CA PRO A 476 -6.75 5.72 26.02
C PRO A 476 -6.98 7.24 25.98
N GLU A 477 -7.35 7.81 27.14
CA GLU A 477 -7.53 9.25 27.29
C GLU A 477 -6.22 9.98 26.95
N ASN A 478 -6.32 11.05 26.15
CA ASN A 478 -5.21 11.91 25.75
C ASN A 478 -4.07 11.23 24.93
N ASP A 479 -4.24 10.00 24.42
CA ASP A 479 -3.29 9.35 23.49
C ASP A 479 -3.94 9.06 22.13
N LEU A 480 -3.93 10.08 21.26
CA LEU A 480 -4.46 10.01 19.90
C LEU A 480 -3.79 8.93 19.03
N LYS A 481 -2.53 8.55 19.30
CA LYS A 481 -1.86 7.50 18.53
C LYS A 481 -2.44 6.13 18.87
N SER A 482 -2.60 5.85 20.16
CA SER A 482 -3.26 4.61 20.61
C SER A 482 -4.72 4.58 20.18
N LEU A 483 -5.44 5.70 20.26
CA LEU A 483 -6.82 5.81 19.79
C LEU A 483 -6.96 5.58 18.28
N LYS A 484 -6.05 6.13 17.46
CA LYS A 484 -6.00 5.86 16.01
C LYS A 484 -5.85 4.38 15.73
N LYS A 485 -4.91 3.70 16.41
CA LYS A 485 -4.72 2.25 16.25
C LYS A 485 -5.96 1.46 16.67
N PHE A 486 -6.62 1.89 17.76
CA PHE A 486 -7.86 1.31 18.24
C PHE A 486 -8.96 1.41 17.19
N VAL A 487 -9.28 2.62 16.71
CA VAL A 487 -10.29 2.86 15.66
C VAL A 487 -9.95 2.08 14.39
N HIS A 488 -8.66 2.07 13.98
CA HIS A 488 -8.22 1.32 12.81
C HIS A 488 -8.58 -0.16 12.89
N ARG A 489 -8.36 -0.78 14.07
CA ARG A 489 -8.64 -2.20 14.30
C ARG A 489 -10.13 -2.48 14.44
N GLN A 490 -10.82 -1.69 15.24
CA GLN A 490 -12.21 -1.94 15.63
C GLN A 490 -13.21 -1.59 14.53
N VAL A 491 -12.99 -0.48 13.81
CA VAL A 491 -13.88 -0.04 12.73
C VAL A 491 -13.40 -0.56 11.39
N GLY A 492 -12.09 -0.45 11.11
CA GLY A 492 -11.53 -0.79 9.80
C GLY A 492 -11.64 -2.27 9.41
N TYR A 493 -11.56 -3.20 10.36
CA TYR A 493 -11.65 -4.63 10.03
C TYR A 493 -13.08 -5.15 9.95
N SER A 494 -14.05 -4.36 10.39
CA SER A 494 -15.47 -4.72 10.27
C SER A 494 -15.88 -4.87 8.80
N LYS A 495 -16.84 -5.78 8.56
CA LYS A 495 -17.36 -6.07 7.21
C LYS A 495 -18.62 -5.27 6.93
N LEU A 496 -18.64 -4.60 5.79
CA LEU A 496 -19.79 -3.90 5.22
C LEU A 496 -20.48 -4.80 4.18
N PHE A 497 -21.79 -5.01 4.32
CA PHE A 497 -22.58 -5.75 3.33
C PHE A 497 -23.31 -4.77 2.40
N ILE A 498 -23.10 -4.91 1.09
CA ILE A 498 -23.47 -3.90 0.09
C ILE A 498 -24.91 -4.07 -0.41
N GLU A 499 -25.44 -5.29 -0.55
CA GLU A 499 -26.78 -5.55 -1.09
C GLU A 499 -27.53 -6.68 -0.38
N ASP A 500 -28.87 -6.68 -0.54
CA ASP A 500 -29.72 -7.79 -0.13
C ASP A 500 -29.58 -8.97 -1.10
N PRO A 501 -29.67 -10.23 -0.63
CA PRO A 501 -29.40 -11.39 -1.47
C PRO A 501 -30.43 -11.57 -2.60
N LYS A 502 -29.95 -11.67 -3.85
CA LYS A 502 -30.76 -12.05 -5.04
C LYS A 502 -30.35 -13.42 -5.59
N ASN A 503 -31.32 -14.26 -5.96
CA ASN A 503 -31.04 -15.57 -6.56
C ASN A 503 -30.89 -15.52 -8.08
N ASP A 504 -31.69 -14.69 -8.76
CA ASP A 504 -31.69 -14.58 -10.22
C ASP A 504 -30.70 -13.51 -10.72
N ALA A 505 -29.42 -13.63 -10.33
CA ALA A 505 -28.36 -12.67 -10.63
C ALA A 505 -26.99 -13.36 -10.73
N LEU A 506 -26.02 -12.71 -11.37
CA LEU A 506 -24.62 -13.14 -11.33
C LEU A 506 -24.13 -13.14 -9.89
N GLN A 507 -23.60 -14.25 -9.42
CA GLN A 507 -23.16 -14.38 -8.04
C GLN A 507 -21.69 -14.00 -7.89
N VAL A 508 -21.36 -13.08 -6.99
CA VAL A 508 -19.98 -12.69 -6.68
C VAL A 508 -19.75 -12.86 -5.18
N MET A 509 -18.89 -13.81 -4.82
CA MET A 509 -18.76 -14.25 -3.42
C MET A 509 -17.39 -14.87 -3.13
N GLY A 510 -17.06 -15.06 -1.86
CA GLY A 510 -15.90 -15.83 -1.43
C GLY A 510 -16.16 -17.35 -1.44
N MET A 511 -15.10 -18.14 -1.38
CA MET A 511 -15.17 -19.61 -1.46
C MET A 511 -16.12 -20.23 -0.42
N LEU A 512 -16.05 -19.80 0.84
CA LEU A 512 -16.87 -20.35 1.94
C LEU A 512 -18.36 -19.99 1.84
N GLU A 513 -18.72 -18.99 1.04
CA GLU A 513 -20.11 -18.57 0.85
C GLU A 513 -20.85 -19.47 -0.16
N THR A 514 -20.11 -20.19 -1.01
CA THR A 514 -20.64 -21.15 -1.99
C THR A 514 -21.18 -22.45 -1.37
N ARG A 515 -21.16 -22.58 -0.04
CA ARG A 515 -21.55 -23.81 0.65
C ARG A 515 -22.99 -24.24 0.31
N MET A 516 -23.08 -25.43 -0.24
CA MET A 516 -24.23 -26.26 -0.66
C MET A 516 -24.93 -25.77 -1.93
N ILE A 517 -24.41 -24.73 -2.57
CA ILE A 517 -24.96 -24.18 -3.80
C ILE A 517 -24.12 -24.68 -4.97
N ASP A 518 -24.80 -25.14 -6.01
CA ASP A 518 -24.18 -25.58 -7.26
C ASP A 518 -24.35 -24.50 -8.34
N PHE A 519 -23.34 -24.39 -9.19
CA PHE A 519 -23.32 -23.49 -10.33
C PHE A 519 -22.88 -24.25 -11.57
N LYS A 520 -23.44 -23.92 -12.73
CA LYS A 520 -23.01 -24.53 -14.00
C LYS A 520 -21.69 -23.94 -14.47
N HIS A 521 -21.50 -22.63 -14.26
CA HIS A 521 -20.29 -21.91 -14.63
C HIS A 521 -19.61 -21.36 -13.38
N VAL A 522 -18.36 -21.73 -13.16
CA VAL A 522 -17.55 -21.29 -12.02
C VAL A 522 -16.34 -20.53 -12.53
N ILE A 523 -16.19 -19.28 -12.12
CA ILE A 523 -15.03 -18.44 -12.42
C ILE A 523 -14.30 -18.18 -11.10
N VAL A 524 -13.06 -18.65 -10.97
CA VAL A 524 -12.23 -18.39 -9.80
C VAL A 524 -11.28 -17.24 -10.14
N LEU A 525 -11.49 -16.09 -9.51
CA LEU A 525 -10.72 -14.87 -9.73
C LEU A 525 -9.65 -14.72 -8.63
N GLY A 526 -8.38 -14.74 -9.02
CA GLY A 526 -7.22 -14.71 -8.11
C GLY A 526 -6.73 -16.11 -7.73
N ALA A 527 -6.79 -17.08 -8.66
CA ALA A 527 -6.46 -18.48 -8.40
C ALA A 527 -4.95 -18.78 -8.31
N THR A 528 -4.19 -18.00 -7.52
CA THR A 528 -2.78 -18.25 -7.20
C THR A 528 -2.63 -19.16 -5.97
N ASP A 529 -1.46 -19.80 -5.78
CA ASP A 529 -1.24 -20.66 -4.60
C ASP A 529 -1.27 -19.87 -3.29
N ASP A 530 -0.87 -18.59 -3.33
CA ASP A 530 -0.90 -17.65 -2.20
C ASP A 530 -2.32 -17.30 -1.73
N GLU A 531 -3.34 -17.44 -2.59
CA GLU A 531 -4.73 -17.09 -2.28
C GLU A 531 -5.67 -18.31 -2.23
N LEU A 532 -5.37 -19.37 -2.99
CA LEU A 532 -6.16 -20.60 -3.03
C LEU A 532 -5.24 -21.84 -3.12
N PRO A 533 -5.08 -22.65 -2.05
CA PRO A 533 -5.68 -22.50 -0.71
C PRO A 533 -5.06 -21.38 0.14
N GLY A 534 -3.99 -20.74 -0.34
CA GLY A 534 -3.19 -19.79 0.42
C GLY A 534 -2.30 -20.46 1.46
N ASN A 535 -1.73 -19.63 2.33
CA ASN A 535 -1.01 -20.10 3.51
C ASN A 535 -1.89 -19.91 4.74
N PRO A 536 -2.71 -20.91 5.14
CA PRO A 536 -3.49 -20.86 6.36
C PRO A 536 -2.58 -21.05 7.58
N ALA A 537 -1.63 -20.15 7.79
CA ALA A 537 -0.90 -20.02 9.04
C ALA A 537 -1.86 -19.41 10.07
N LEU A 538 -2.51 -20.25 10.86
CA LEU A 538 -3.23 -19.79 12.04
C LEU A 538 -2.19 -19.29 13.05
N SER A 539 -2.23 -17.99 13.35
CA SER A 539 -1.53 -17.47 14.52
C SER A 539 -2.10 -18.19 15.75
N THR A 540 -1.26 -18.94 16.45
CA THR A 540 -1.65 -19.73 17.63
C THR A 540 -0.52 -19.63 18.65
N HIS A 541 -0.88 -19.47 19.92
CA HIS A 541 0.08 -19.61 21.01
C HIS A 541 0.32 -21.10 21.28
N ILE A 542 -0.69 -21.95 21.09
CA ILE A 542 -0.62 -23.38 21.43
C ILE A 542 0.36 -24.11 20.48
N PRO A 543 1.45 -24.70 20.99
CA PRO A 543 2.41 -25.39 20.13
C PRO A 543 1.80 -26.61 19.42
N PHE A 544 2.31 -26.91 18.22
CA PHE A 544 1.78 -27.97 17.34
C PHE A 544 1.58 -29.32 18.05
N ILE A 545 2.54 -29.74 18.88
CA ILE A 545 2.47 -31.02 19.62
C ILE A 545 1.27 -31.06 20.57
N HIS A 546 0.98 -29.96 21.26
CA HIS A 546 -0.17 -29.85 22.15
C HIS A 546 -1.47 -29.75 21.36
N ARG A 547 -1.50 -29.01 20.25
CA ARG A 547 -2.69 -29.00 19.37
C ARG A 547 -3.04 -30.42 18.90
N LYS A 548 -2.04 -31.22 18.51
CA LYS A 548 -2.26 -32.63 18.15
C LYS A 548 -2.73 -33.49 19.35
N ALA A 549 -2.11 -33.34 20.52
CA ALA A 549 -2.45 -34.12 21.71
C ALA A 549 -3.90 -33.86 22.19
N TYR A 550 -4.37 -32.63 22.04
CA TYR A 550 -5.72 -32.19 22.41
C TYR A 550 -6.72 -32.20 21.25
N LYS A 551 -6.35 -32.79 20.10
CA LYS A 551 -7.19 -32.90 18.89
C LYS A 551 -7.72 -31.55 18.37
N LEU A 552 -6.92 -30.50 18.48
CA LEU A 552 -7.24 -29.16 17.97
C LEU A 552 -6.88 -29.05 16.46
N PRO A 553 -7.58 -28.19 15.66
CA PRO A 553 -7.45 -28.14 14.19
C PRO A 553 -6.10 -27.68 13.68
N THR A 554 -5.27 -28.58 13.16
CA THR A 554 -3.97 -28.24 12.57
C THR A 554 -4.09 -27.54 11.22
N ARG A 555 -2.98 -26.99 10.71
CA ARG A 555 -2.90 -26.43 9.35
C ARG A 555 -3.45 -27.38 8.29
N LYS A 556 -3.17 -28.69 8.41
CA LYS A 556 -3.65 -29.69 7.46
C LYS A 556 -5.18 -29.84 7.48
N ASP A 557 -5.82 -29.58 8.62
CA ASP A 557 -7.28 -29.66 8.76
C ASP A 557 -7.94 -28.48 8.04
N THR A 558 -7.35 -27.28 8.16
CA THR A 558 -7.77 -26.09 7.40
C THR A 558 -7.58 -26.26 5.90
N GLU A 559 -6.42 -26.77 5.46
CA GLU A 559 -6.16 -27.06 4.04
C GLU A 559 -7.15 -28.10 3.47
N ALA A 560 -7.47 -29.15 4.25
CA ALA A 560 -8.46 -30.15 3.87
C ALA A 560 -9.88 -29.56 3.75
N LEU A 561 -10.26 -28.65 4.64
CA LEU A 561 -11.56 -27.96 4.59
C LEU A 561 -11.69 -27.08 3.34
N ILE A 562 -10.64 -26.32 2.99
CA ILE A 562 -10.62 -25.49 1.78
C ILE A 562 -10.68 -26.37 0.53
N ALA A 563 -9.91 -27.47 0.51
CA ALA A 563 -9.93 -28.43 -0.59
C ALA A 563 -11.32 -29.04 -0.77
N TYR A 564 -11.99 -29.46 0.31
CA TYR A 564 -13.36 -29.95 0.26
C TYR A 564 -14.30 -28.94 -0.39
N HIS A 565 -14.26 -27.68 0.02
CA HIS A 565 -15.11 -26.64 -0.54
C HIS A 565 -14.85 -26.39 -2.03
N PHE A 566 -13.58 -26.35 -2.44
CA PHE A 566 -13.20 -26.19 -3.84
C PHE A 566 -13.70 -27.36 -4.70
N TYR A 567 -13.35 -28.60 -4.34
CA TYR A 567 -13.73 -29.77 -5.15
C TYR A 567 -15.24 -30.00 -5.19
N ARG A 568 -15.94 -29.73 -4.08
CA ARG A 568 -17.40 -29.79 -4.07
C ARG A 568 -18.00 -28.72 -4.99
N LEU A 569 -17.51 -27.48 -4.96
CA LEU A 569 -18.01 -26.42 -5.85
C LEU A 569 -17.95 -26.83 -7.33
N ILE A 570 -16.87 -27.50 -7.74
CA ILE A 570 -16.66 -27.87 -9.16
C ILE A 570 -17.28 -29.22 -9.53
N GLN A 571 -17.79 -30.02 -8.58
CA GLN A 571 -18.23 -31.39 -8.88
C GLN A 571 -19.42 -31.43 -9.85
N ARG A 572 -20.36 -30.46 -9.76
CA ARG A 572 -21.51 -30.31 -10.67
C ARG A 572 -21.35 -29.25 -11.75
N SER A 573 -20.25 -28.49 -11.77
CA SER A 573 -20.04 -27.48 -12.80
C SER A 573 -19.77 -28.09 -14.17
N GLU A 574 -20.20 -27.40 -15.22
CA GLU A 574 -19.94 -27.75 -16.62
C GLU A 574 -18.70 -26.99 -17.13
N ARG A 575 -18.49 -25.76 -16.65
CA ARG A 575 -17.36 -24.91 -17.01
C ARG A 575 -16.65 -24.36 -15.77
N LEU A 576 -15.33 -24.43 -15.75
CA LEU A 576 -14.44 -23.86 -14.74
C LEU A 576 -13.39 -22.97 -15.40
N ASP A 577 -13.40 -21.68 -15.10
CA ASP A 577 -12.36 -20.74 -15.50
C ASP A 577 -11.53 -20.34 -14.29
N MET A 578 -10.21 -20.62 -14.30
CA MET A 578 -9.30 -20.22 -13.23
C MET A 578 -8.39 -19.09 -13.71
N VAL A 579 -8.62 -17.91 -13.17
CA VAL A 579 -7.95 -16.66 -13.54
C VAL A 579 -6.96 -16.30 -12.44
N TYR A 580 -5.68 -16.15 -12.77
CA TYR A 580 -4.63 -15.96 -11.79
C TYR A 580 -3.56 -14.97 -12.24
N ASN A 581 -2.89 -14.35 -11.26
CA ASN A 581 -1.76 -13.47 -11.53
C ASN A 581 -0.53 -14.33 -11.89
N SER A 582 0.04 -14.13 -13.08
CA SER A 582 1.26 -14.84 -13.50
C SER A 582 2.55 -14.02 -13.29
N THR A 583 2.45 -12.78 -12.81
CA THR A 583 3.62 -11.96 -12.47
C THR A 583 4.03 -12.15 -11.02
N SER A 584 5.34 -12.32 -10.80
CA SER A 584 5.93 -12.21 -9.47
C SER A 584 6.07 -10.72 -9.14
N GLU A 585 5.39 -10.28 -8.10
CA GLU A 585 5.46 -8.93 -7.54
C GLU A 585 5.83 -9.06 -6.06
N ALA A 586 6.28 -7.98 -5.39
CA ALA A 586 6.82 -8.02 -4.02
C ALA A 586 5.90 -8.69 -2.96
N LEU A 587 4.61 -8.89 -3.25
CA LEU A 587 3.60 -9.48 -2.37
C LEU A 587 2.97 -10.78 -2.90
N THR A 588 3.26 -11.21 -4.13
CA THR A 588 2.67 -12.42 -4.74
C THR A 588 3.71 -13.23 -5.50
N SER A 589 3.76 -14.54 -5.27
CA SER A 589 4.66 -15.47 -5.96
C SER A 589 4.43 -15.50 -7.48
N GLY A 590 3.18 -15.27 -7.91
CA GLY A 590 2.74 -15.47 -9.29
C GLY A 590 2.52 -16.96 -9.63
N GLU A 591 2.62 -17.84 -8.64
CA GLU A 591 2.44 -19.28 -8.83
C GLU A 591 0.95 -19.64 -8.95
N PRO A 592 0.56 -20.49 -9.93
CA PRO A 592 -0.81 -20.96 -10.04
C PRO A 592 -1.20 -21.78 -8.81
N SER A 593 -2.48 -21.74 -8.44
CA SER A 593 -3.02 -22.57 -7.36
C SER A 593 -2.62 -24.04 -7.55
N ARG A 594 -2.14 -24.69 -6.48
CA ARG A 594 -1.88 -26.14 -6.49
C ARG A 594 -3.07 -26.99 -6.92
N TYR A 595 -4.30 -26.49 -6.78
CA TYR A 595 -5.49 -27.20 -7.25
C TYR A 595 -5.55 -27.32 -8.78
N MET A 596 -4.97 -26.36 -9.52
CA MET A 596 -4.82 -26.47 -10.97
C MET A 596 -3.88 -27.62 -11.35
N LEU A 597 -2.81 -27.81 -10.57
CA LEU A 597 -1.88 -28.92 -10.74
C LEU A 597 -2.57 -30.25 -10.41
N GLN A 598 -3.28 -30.34 -9.28
CA GLN A 598 -4.04 -31.55 -8.92
C GLN A 598 -5.09 -31.91 -9.98
N ILE A 599 -5.82 -30.94 -10.52
CA ILE A 599 -6.76 -31.20 -11.62
C ILE A 599 -6.04 -31.77 -12.85
N ARG A 600 -4.89 -31.19 -13.22
CA ARG A 600 -4.14 -31.57 -14.43
C ARG A 600 -3.48 -32.94 -14.30
N GLU A 601 -2.91 -33.26 -13.13
CA GLU A 601 -2.10 -34.46 -12.94
C GLU A 601 -2.89 -35.63 -12.30
N GLU A 602 -3.95 -35.35 -11.53
CA GLU A 602 -4.75 -36.36 -10.83
C GLU A 602 -6.13 -36.54 -11.48
N LEU A 603 -6.97 -35.49 -11.48
CA LEU A 603 -8.37 -35.61 -11.93
C LEU A 603 -8.47 -35.94 -13.43
N TYR A 604 -7.63 -35.32 -14.26
CA TYR A 604 -7.59 -35.58 -15.71
C TYR A 604 -7.15 -37.00 -16.06
N GLU A 605 -6.37 -37.66 -15.19
CA GLU A 605 -6.01 -39.06 -15.40
C GLU A 605 -7.20 -40.01 -15.16
N GLU A 606 -8.10 -39.66 -14.23
CA GLU A 606 -9.30 -40.44 -13.94
C GLU A 606 -10.49 -40.08 -14.85
N ASN A 607 -10.53 -38.85 -15.41
CA ASN A 607 -11.60 -38.38 -16.31
C ASN A 607 -11.04 -37.76 -17.60
N LYS A 608 -10.97 -38.57 -18.66
CA LYS A 608 -10.51 -38.14 -20.00
C LYS A 608 -11.53 -37.32 -20.80
N ASN A 609 -12.73 -37.10 -20.25
CA ASN A 609 -13.76 -36.24 -20.87
C ASN A 609 -13.65 -34.76 -20.41
N ILE A 610 -12.61 -34.41 -19.66
CA ILE A 610 -12.30 -33.04 -19.30
C ILE A 610 -11.53 -32.39 -20.47
N SER A 611 -12.00 -31.25 -20.96
CA SER A 611 -11.22 -30.38 -21.84
C SER A 611 -10.37 -29.44 -20.99
N LEU A 612 -9.04 -29.50 -21.14
CA LEU A 612 -8.09 -28.62 -20.45
C LEU A 612 -7.45 -27.66 -21.45
N GLU A 613 -7.61 -26.36 -21.22
CA GLU A 613 -7.02 -25.30 -22.03
C GLU A 613 -6.27 -24.27 -21.16
N THR A 614 -5.19 -23.71 -21.69
CA THR A 614 -4.54 -22.53 -21.09
C THR A 614 -4.65 -21.38 -22.08
N ALA A 615 -5.37 -20.33 -21.71
CA ALA A 615 -5.53 -19.15 -22.54
C ALA A 615 -4.19 -18.42 -22.66
N SER A 616 -3.73 -18.20 -23.89
CA SER A 616 -2.57 -17.34 -24.14
C SER A 616 -3.01 -15.88 -24.05
N TRP A 617 -2.66 -15.19 -22.97
CA TRP A 617 -2.81 -13.74 -22.91
C TRP A 617 -1.65 -13.07 -23.64
N ASN A 618 -1.75 -13.04 -24.96
CA ASN A 618 -0.94 -12.13 -25.74
C ASN A 618 -1.58 -10.74 -25.59
N VAL A 619 -1.23 -9.98 -24.56
CA VAL A 619 -1.17 -8.53 -24.78
C VAL A 619 -0.18 -8.42 -25.92
N LYS A 620 -0.68 -8.14 -27.12
CA LYS A 620 0.18 -7.54 -28.13
C LYS A 620 0.54 -6.17 -27.56
N VAL A 621 1.51 -6.14 -26.63
CA VAL A 621 2.38 -4.99 -26.51
C VAL A 621 3.09 -5.05 -27.84
N ASN A 622 2.53 -4.36 -28.83
CA ASN A 622 3.24 -4.19 -30.07
C ASN A 622 4.52 -3.51 -29.62
N ALA A 623 5.69 -4.06 -29.96
CA ALA A 623 6.94 -3.33 -29.76
C ALA A 623 6.91 -1.95 -30.46
N LYS A 624 5.96 -1.76 -31.40
CA LYS A 624 5.58 -0.46 -31.99
C LYS A 624 4.91 0.53 -31.03
N ASP A 625 4.54 0.16 -29.82
CA ASP A 625 3.96 1.08 -28.83
C ASP A 625 5.05 1.63 -27.87
N LEU A 626 6.26 1.05 -27.90
CA LEU A 626 7.48 1.60 -27.32
C LEU A 626 8.21 2.43 -28.39
N GLU A 627 7.53 3.39 -29.00
CA GLU A 627 8.25 4.37 -29.82
C GLU A 627 8.99 5.32 -28.87
N PRO A 628 10.30 5.59 -29.09
CA PRO A 628 10.97 6.64 -28.35
C PRO A 628 10.19 7.94 -28.52
N THR A 629 10.08 8.75 -27.48
CA THR A 629 9.44 10.06 -27.59
C THR A 629 10.24 10.92 -28.57
N LEU A 630 9.72 11.07 -29.80
CA LEU A 630 10.30 11.89 -30.84
C LEU A 630 9.54 13.22 -30.94
N ILE A 631 10.21 14.32 -30.65
CA ILE A 631 9.67 15.65 -30.91
C ILE A 631 10.26 16.17 -32.21
N HIS A 632 9.47 16.12 -33.28
CA HIS A 632 9.85 16.73 -34.55
C HIS A 632 9.89 18.25 -34.44
N LYS A 633 10.94 18.87 -34.98
CA LYS A 633 11.12 20.32 -34.96
C LYS A 633 10.24 20.97 -36.04
N THR A 634 9.00 21.27 -35.67
CA THR A 634 8.09 22.07 -36.50
C THR A 634 8.60 23.51 -36.64
N GLU A 635 8.00 24.30 -37.53
CA GLU A 635 8.39 25.71 -37.69
C GLU A 635 8.28 26.49 -36.37
N ASP A 636 7.20 26.29 -35.61
CA ASP A 636 7.01 26.92 -34.29
C ASP A 636 8.13 26.55 -33.30
N VAL A 637 8.51 25.27 -33.25
CA VAL A 637 9.60 24.79 -32.37
C VAL A 637 10.94 25.41 -32.80
N LEU A 638 11.19 25.52 -34.11
CA LEU A 638 12.39 26.16 -34.63
C LEU A 638 12.41 27.67 -34.34
N GLU A 639 11.27 28.34 -34.40
CA GLU A 639 11.14 29.75 -33.99
C GLU A 639 11.44 29.92 -32.49
N ASP A 640 10.89 29.06 -31.62
CA ASP A 640 11.17 29.09 -30.19
C ASP A 640 12.65 28.83 -29.88
N VAL A 641 13.27 27.90 -30.61
CA VAL A 641 14.71 27.65 -30.54
C VAL A 641 15.50 28.89 -30.95
N LYS A 642 15.19 29.52 -32.08
CA LYS A 642 15.87 30.75 -32.55
C LYS A 642 15.68 31.90 -31.55
N ALA A 643 14.49 32.03 -30.96
CA ALA A 643 14.21 32.99 -29.91
C ALA A 643 15.01 32.71 -28.63
N PHE A 644 15.20 31.43 -28.27
CA PHE A 644 16.04 31.03 -27.15
C PHE A 644 17.53 31.38 -27.40
N LEU A 645 18.06 31.00 -28.58
CA LEU A 645 19.45 31.24 -28.97
C LEU A 645 19.81 32.73 -28.99
N SER A 646 18.90 33.59 -29.48
CA SER A 646 19.09 35.05 -29.49
C SER A 646 18.96 35.69 -28.10
N ARG A 647 18.28 35.03 -27.16
CA ARG A 647 18.09 35.53 -25.79
C ARG A 647 19.25 35.16 -24.86
N SER A 648 19.59 33.88 -24.76
CA SER A 648 20.55 33.39 -23.76
C SER A 648 20.97 31.93 -24.00
N LEU A 649 22.09 31.72 -24.68
CA LEU A 649 22.75 30.42 -24.80
C LEU A 649 23.86 30.29 -23.76
N SER A 650 23.63 29.48 -22.73
CA SER A 650 24.63 29.21 -21.69
C SER A 650 25.38 27.88 -21.90
N PRO A 651 26.57 27.70 -21.28
CA PRO A 651 27.25 26.42 -21.31
C PRO A 651 26.38 25.27 -20.77
N SER A 652 25.59 25.51 -19.72
CA SER A 652 24.67 24.53 -19.18
C SER A 652 23.58 24.13 -20.18
N ALA A 653 23.09 25.07 -21.00
CA ALA A 653 22.10 24.78 -22.03
C ALA A 653 22.68 23.92 -23.16
N LEU A 654 23.89 24.23 -23.62
CA LEU A 654 24.63 23.41 -24.59
C LEU A 654 24.86 22.00 -24.05
N ASN A 655 25.40 21.91 -22.83
CA ASN A 655 25.62 20.62 -22.18
C ASN A 655 24.31 19.84 -22.00
N LYS A 656 23.18 20.49 -21.70
CA LYS A 656 21.89 19.82 -21.59
C LYS A 656 21.41 19.27 -22.94
N PHE A 657 21.60 20.00 -24.05
CA PHE A 657 21.32 19.48 -25.40
C PHE A 657 22.22 18.30 -25.78
N ILE A 658 23.53 18.42 -25.55
CA ILE A 658 24.52 17.35 -25.84
C ILE A 658 24.21 16.09 -25.02
N ASN A 659 23.84 16.27 -23.75
CA ASN A 659 23.48 15.15 -22.88
C ASN A 659 22.18 14.49 -23.31
N SER A 660 21.13 15.27 -23.60
CA SER A 660 19.82 14.78 -24.03
C SER A 660 19.05 15.88 -24.75
N PRO A 661 18.91 15.81 -26.09
CA PRO A 661 18.12 16.77 -26.87
C PRO A 661 16.68 16.92 -26.36
N LEU A 662 16.07 15.83 -25.89
CA LEU A 662 14.73 15.85 -25.30
C LEU A 662 14.66 16.67 -24.00
N GLU A 663 15.68 16.60 -23.14
CA GLU A 663 15.72 17.43 -21.93
C GLU A 663 15.87 18.91 -22.24
N PHE A 664 16.69 19.24 -23.26
CA PHE A 664 16.81 20.62 -23.73
C PHE A 664 15.47 21.16 -24.19
N TYR A 665 14.72 20.36 -24.96
CA TYR A 665 13.38 20.72 -25.41
C TYR A 665 12.44 21.00 -24.23
N TYR A 666 12.34 20.10 -23.26
CA TYR A 666 11.47 20.31 -22.09
C TYR A 666 11.85 21.54 -21.27
N TYR A 667 13.15 21.73 -21.00
CA TYR A 667 13.61 22.78 -20.10
C TYR A 667 13.66 24.17 -20.75
N TYR A 668 14.15 24.29 -21.99
CA TYR A 668 14.41 25.58 -22.64
C TYR A 668 13.37 25.98 -23.68
N VAL A 669 12.75 25.00 -24.36
CA VAL A 669 11.71 25.26 -25.37
C VAL A 669 10.34 25.29 -24.71
N LEU A 670 9.89 24.18 -24.09
CA LEU A 670 8.62 24.12 -23.37
C LEU A 670 8.62 24.88 -22.03
N LYS A 671 9.81 25.18 -21.48
CA LYS A 671 9.98 25.90 -20.21
C LYS A 671 9.32 25.19 -19.03
N LEU A 672 9.33 23.86 -19.05
CA LEU A 672 8.92 23.05 -17.91
C LEU A 672 9.94 23.26 -16.79
N LYS A 673 9.45 23.64 -15.62
CA LYS A 673 10.26 23.81 -14.41
C LYS A 673 10.02 22.63 -13.50
N GLU A 674 11.08 22.13 -12.88
CA GLU A 674 10.95 21.30 -11.67
C GLU A 674 10.15 22.09 -10.63
N GLN A 675 9.25 21.41 -9.92
CA GLN A 675 8.55 22.02 -8.81
C GLN A 675 9.54 22.11 -7.65
N ASP A 676 9.70 23.31 -7.09
CA ASP A 676 10.42 23.43 -5.82
C ASP A 676 9.63 22.68 -4.74
N GLU A 677 10.35 21.96 -3.89
CA GLU A 677 9.80 21.25 -2.72
C GLU A 677 10.40 21.80 -1.44
N VAL A 678 9.77 21.52 -0.30
CA VAL A 678 10.34 21.86 1.01
C VAL A 678 11.59 21.03 1.25
N GLU A 679 12.74 21.71 1.26
CA GLU A 679 14.07 21.15 1.46
C GLU A 679 14.30 20.82 2.94
N GLU A 680 13.96 19.59 3.36
CA GLU A 680 14.18 19.15 4.75
C GLU A 680 15.64 18.87 5.09
N ASP A 681 16.36 18.28 4.13
CA ASP A 681 17.79 18.05 4.18
C ASP A 681 18.45 19.01 3.20
N ILE A 682 19.53 19.68 3.60
CA ILE A 682 20.30 20.57 2.72
C ILE A 682 20.78 19.77 1.50
N GLU A 683 20.38 20.21 0.31
CA GLU A 683 20.77 19.68 -0.98
C GLU A 683 22.14 20.22 -1.40
N ALA A 684 22.80 19.45 -2.29
CA ALA A 684 24.09 19.84 -2.86
C ALA A 684 24.01 21.19 -3.61
N ARG A 685 22.88 21.47 -4.27
CA ARG A 685 22.63 22.73 -4.98
C ARG A 685 22.62 23.91 -4.00
N THR A 686 21.81 23.83 -2.95
CA THR A 686 21.68 24.88 -1.93
C THR A 686 22.99 25.13 -1.19
N SER A 687 23.70 24.07 -0.79
CA SER A 687 25.04 24.19 -0.19
C SER A 687 26.04 24.86 -1.16
N GLY A 688 26.01 24.50 -2.45
CA GLY A 688 26.85 25.13 -3.47
C GLY A 688 26.60 26.63 -3.64
N THR A 689 25.34 27.03 -3.76
CA THR A 689 24.95 28.44 -3.85
C THR A 689 25.41 29.23 -2.62
N ILE A 690 25.25 28.67 -1.42
CA ILE A 690 25.69 29.34 -0.19
C ILE A 690 27.21 29.52 -0.18
N ILE A 691 27.98 28.50 -0.54
CA ILE A 691 29.45 28.61 -0.61
C ILE A 691 29.86 29.69 -1.61
N HIS A 692 29.24 29.73 -2.80
CA HIS A 692 29.49 30.78 -3.80
C HIS A 692 29.19 32.18 -3.24
N SER A 693 28.03 32.38 -2.61
CA SER A 693 27.66 33.66 -2.00
C SER A 693 28.61 34.10 -0.87
N VAL A 694 29.13 33.16 -0.08
CA VAL A 694 30.16 33.49 0.93
C VAL A 694 31.45 33.91 0.27
N LEU A 695 31.92 33.20 -0.76
CA LEU A 695 33.14 33.57 -1.48
C LEU A 695 32.98 34.91 -2.21
N GLU A 696 31.83 35.19 -2.80
CA GLU A 696 31.52 36.51 -3.35
C GLU A 696 31.69 37.60 -2.27
N TRP A 697 31.07 37.41 -1.11
CA TRP A 697 31.19 38.33 0.02
C TRP A 697 32.64 38.52 0.49
N VAL A 698 33.43 37.44 0.54
CA VAL A 698 34.84 37.48 0.94
C VAL A 698 35.67 38.32 -0.02
N TYR A 699 35.49 38.15 -1.33
CA TYR A 699 36.38 38.73 -2.33
C TYR A 699 35.91 40.11 -2.86
N ARG A 700 34.62 40.43 -2.76
CA ARG A 700 34.04 41.73 -3.21
C ARG A 700 34.82 42.97 -2.73
N PRO A 701 35.36 43.06 -1.49
CA PRO A 701 36.15 44.23 -1.07
C PRO A 701 37.43 44.47 -1.86
N PHE A 702 37.96 43.45 -2.54
CA PHE A 702 39.19 43.50 -3.32
C PHE A 702 38.97 43.78 -4.81
N GLU A 703 37.72 43.95 -5.25
CA GLU A 703 37.42 44.16 -6.66
C GLU A 703 38.15 45.39 -7.22
N GLY A 704 38.91 45.20 -8.32
CA GLY A 704 39.76 46.21 -8.93
C GLY A 704 41.09 46.47 -8.21
N LYS A 705 41.45 45.69 -7.19
CA LYS A 705 42.65 45.89 -6.35
C LYS A 705 43.49 44.61 -6.25
N VAL A 706 44.74 44.78 -5.83
CA VAL A 706 45.59 43.66 -5.40
C VAL A 706 45.02 43.07 -4.12
N ILE A 707 44.84 41.75 -4.07
CA ILE A 707 44.30 41.05 -2.90
C ILE A 707 45.34 41.11 -1.77
N SER A 708 45.03 41.85 -0.70
CA SER A 708 45.88 41.93 0.49
C SER A 708 45.74 40.67 1.33
N GLN A 709 46.80 39.87 1.42
CA GLN A 709 46.80 38.64 2.25
C GLN A 709 46.45 38.93 3.72
N SER A 710 46.88 40.09 4.25
CA SER A 710 46.59 40.48 5.63
C SER A 710 45.12 40.82 5.86
N GLU A 711 44.44 41.42 4.88
CA GLU A 711 43.01 41.74 4.96
C GLU A 711 42.16 40.50 4.70
N LEU A 712 42.54 39.67 3.72
CA LEU A 712 41.86 38.41 3.42
C LEU A 712 41.87 37.48 4.64
N LYS A 713 43.01 37.40 5.36
CA LYS A 713 43.10 36.63 6.61
C LYS A 713 42.16 37.15 7.71
N LYS A 714 41.95 38.47 7.81
CA LYS A 714 40.98 39.06 8.76
C LYS A 714 39.53 38.77 8.37
N ILE A 715 39.23 38.75 7.07
CA ILE A 715 37.88 38.40 6.59
C ILE A 715 37.60 36.91 6.83
N MET A 716 38.61 36.05 6.65
CA MET A 716 38.52 34.61 6.92
C MET A 716 38.05 34.28 8.35
N GLU A 717 38.41 35.10 9.35
CA GLU A 717 37.97 34.90 10.74
C GLU A 717 36.45 35.04 10.94
N LYS A 718 35.74 35.65 9.97
CA LYS A 718 34.30 35.91 10.03
C LYS A 718 33.47 35.04 9.06
N THR A 719 34.10 34.14 8.32
CA THR A 719 33.38 33.36 7.29
C THR A 719 32.40 32.38 7.90
N ASP A 720 32.71 31.81 9.07
CA ASP A 720 31.83 30.81 9.70
C ASP A 720 30.50 31.43 10.12
N GLU A 721 30.55 32.62 10.73
CA GLU A 721 29.37 33.42 11.07
C GLU A 721 28.56 33.75 9.81
N LYS A 722 29.24 34.08 8.70
CA LYS A 722 28.58 34.40 7.44
C LYS A 722 27.91 33.18 6.78
N VAL A 723 28.56 32.01 6.84
CA VAL A 723 27.98 30.75 6.37
C VAL A 723 26.70 30.45 7.17
N GLU A 724 26.75 30.51 8.50
CA GLU A 724 25.58 30.31 9.36
C GLU A 724 24.45 31.30 9.06
N GLU A 725 24.78 32.59 8.89
CA GLU A 725 23.82 33.64 8.55
C GLU A 725 23.04 33.30 7.27
N LEU A 726 23.73 32.86 6.20
CA LEU A 726 23.09 32.54 4.92
C LEU A 726 22.25 31.25 4.99
N PHE A 727 22.68 30.25 5.76
CA PHE A 727 21.84 29.08 6.01
C PHE A 727 20.57 29.43 6.79
N LEU A 728 20.67 30.31 7.80
CA LEU A 728 19.53 30.76 8.59
C LEU A 728 18.52 31.62 7.81
N GLN A 729 18.88 32.15 6.65
CA GLN A 729 17.92 32.80 5.74
C GLN A 729 16.99 31.81 5.02
N LYS A 730 17.39 30.53 4.90
CA LYS A 730 16.65 29.48 4.19
C LYS A 730 16.13 28.36 5.09
N PHE A 731 16.72 28.16 6.26
CA PHE A 731 16.42 27.05 7.17
C PHE A 731 16.16 27.57 8.58
N GLN A 732 15.35 26.85 9.36
CA GLN A 732 15.15 27.19 10.76
C GLN A 732 16.38 26.79 11.58
N GLU A 733 16.66 27.53 12.65
CA GLU A 733 17.80 27.26 13.55
C GLU A 733 17.79 25.82 14.10
N SER A 734 16.60 25.25 14.34
CA SER A 734 16.47 23.86 14.79
C SER A 734 16.94 22.84 13.75
N ASP A 735 16.78 23.14 12.47
CA ASP A 735 17.14 22.24 11.36
C ASP A 735 18.66 22.14 11.20
N LEU A 736 19.39 23.20 11.55
CA LEU A 736 20.85 23.27 11.43
C LEU A 736 21.61 22.68 12.63
N LYS A 737 20.93 22.43 13.76
CA LYS A 737 21.57 22.01 15.02
C LYS A 737 21.81 20.50 15.17
N SER A 738 21.33 19.67 14.26
CA SER A 738 21.49 18.21 14.36
C SER A 738 21.42 17.49 13.01
N GLY A 739 21.83 16.22 12.99
CA GLY A 739 21.67 15.34 11.84
C GLY A 739 22.54 15.71 10.63
N ARG A 740 22.02 15.43 9.43
CA ARG A 740 22.71 15.63 8.14
C ARG A 740 22.96 17.12 7.85
N ASN A 741 22.03 17.99 8.23
CA ASN A 741 22.13 19.43 8.01
C ASN A 741 23.30 20.06 8.77
N LEU A 742 23.51 19.66 10.04
CA LEU A 742 24.68 20.09 10.80
C LEU A 742 25.99 19.67 10.10
N LEU A 743 26.07 18.45 9.57
CA LEU A 743 27.25 17.98 8.84
C LEU A 743 27.51 18.82 7.59
N ILE A 744 26.47 19.16 6.83
CA ILE A 744 26.60 19.96 5.60
C ILE A 744 26.97 21.41 5.92
N LEU A 745 26.43 21.99 7.00
CA LEU A 745 26.81 23.30 7.51
C LEU A 745 28.31 23.33 7.85
N GLU A 746 28.77 22.39 8.68
CA GLU A 746 30.17 22.30 9.10
C GLU A 746 31.12 22.02 7.92
N MET A 747 30.70 21.17 6.98
CA MET A 747 31.45 20.96 5.73
C MET A 747 31.54 22.23 4.89
N SER A 748 30.47 23.02 4.80
CA SER A 748 30.46 24.27 4.03
C SER A 748 31.42 25.30 4.64
N LYS A 749 31.45 25.42 5.97
CA LYS A 749 32.45 26.23 6.69
C LYS A 749 33.88 25.77 6.37
N TYR A 750 34.12 24.47 6.50
CA TYR A 750 35.43 23.87 6.18
C TYR A 750 35.86 24.16 4.73
N TYR A 751 34.97 24.00 3.74
CA TYR A 751 35.31 24.26 2.34
C TYR A 751 35.68 25.72 2.07
N VAL A 752 34.92 26.67 2.64
CA VAL A 752 35.24 28.10 2.52
C VAL A 752 36.61 28.41 3.14
N GLN A 753 36.86 27.96 4.37
CA GLN A 753 38.14 28.19 5.05
C GLN A 753 39.32 27.53 4.33
N ALA A 754 39.12 26.29 3.86
CA ALA A 754 40.15 25.54 3.14
C ALA A 754 40.51 26.21 1.81
N PHE A 755 39.53 26.73 1.07
CA PHE A 755 39.77 27.48 -0.16
C PHE A 755 40.52 28.78 0.10
N ILE A 756 40.11 29.60 1.07
CA ILE A 756 40.79 30.86 1.40
C ILE A 756 42.24 30.58 1.87
N SER A 757 42.44 29.54 2.67
CA SER A 757 43.78 29.11 3.10
C SER A 757 44.64 28.66 1.93
N PHE A 758 44.06 27.91 0.98
CA PHE A 758 44.72 27.53 -0.26
C PHE A 758 45.12 28.76 -1.09
N ASP A 759 44.21 29.72 -1.27
CA ASP A 759 44.44 30.93 -2.07
C ASP A 759 45.50 31.86 -1.43
N LEU A 760 45.49 31.97 -0.09
CA LEU A 760 46.57 32.66 0.66
C LEU A 760 47.93 32.01 0.42
N LYS A 761 47.99 30.67 0.46
CA LYS A 761 49.22 29.94 0.20
C LYS A 761 49.68 30.10 -1.24
N ASP A 762 48.77 29.97 -2.21
CA ASP A 762 49.08 30.17 -3.63
C ASP A 762 49.63 31.59 -3.90
N MET A 763 49.05 32.62 -3.28
CA MET A 763 49.59 33.98 -3.38
C MET A 763 50.95 34.17 -2.71
N SER A 764 51.26 33.40 -1.66
CA SER A 764 52.57 33.41 -1.01
C SER A 764 53.63 32.71 -1.87
N ASP A 765 53.27 31.58 -2.49
CA ASP A 765 54.20 30.73 -3.25
C ASP A 765 54.42 31.27 -4.67
N ASN A 766 53.38 31.85 -5.29
CA ASN A 766 53.36 32.22 -6.71
C ASN A 766 53.15 33.72 -6.98
N GLY A 767 53.14 34.57 -5.95
CA GLY A 767 53.08 36.03 -6.09
C GLY A 767 51.67 36.65 -6.03
N PRO A 768 51.60 38.00 -6.00
CA PRO A 768 50.37 38.74 -5.77
C PRO A 768 49.36 38.60 -6.92
N VAL A 769 48.08 38.72 -6.58
CA VAL A 769 46.95 38.60 -7.52
C VAL A 769 46.13 39.88 -7.47
N THR A 770 45.75 40.38 -8.64
CA THR A 770 44.79 41.50 -8.75
C THR A 770 43.41 40.94 -9.07
N LEU A 771 42.43 41.16 -8.18
CA LEU A 771 41.06 40.75 -8.48
C LEU A 771 40.46 41.73 -9.49
N VAL A 772 40.08 41.22 -10.66
CA VAL A 772 39.47 42.02 -11.73
C VAL A 772 37.99 42.15 -11.46
N LYS A 773 37.31 41.02 -11.24
CA LYS A 773 35.87 40.97 -11.02
C LYS A 773 35.48 39.71 -10.25
N ILE A 774 34.40 39.78 -9.49
CA ILE A 774 33.77 38.64 -8.80
C ILE A 774 32.30 38.54 -9.25
N GLU A 775 31.82 37.33 -9.49
CA GLU A 775 30.49 37.05 -10.05
C GLU A 775 30.21 37.89 -11.32
N ASP A 776 31.13 37.82 -12.28
CA ASP A 776 31.02 38.64 -13.49
C ASP A 776 30.04 38.05 -14.49
N ARG A 777 29.21 38.91 -15.07
CA ARG A 777 28.20 38.52 -16.05
C ARG A 777 28.78 38.64 -17.45
N LEU A 778 29.24 37.52 -18.01
CA LEU A 778 29.71 37.45 -19.39
C LEU A 778 28.52 37.38 -20.36
N SER A 779 28.49 38.29 -21.33
CA SER A 779 27.47 38.34 -22.37
C SER A 779 28.11 38.76 -23.68
N PHE A 780 28.16 37.85 -24.66
CA PHE A 780 28.75 38.09 -25.96
C PHE A 780 27.75 37.76 -27.08
N ASN A 781 27.49 38.71 -27.96
CA ASN A 781 26.63 38.50 -29.12
C ASN A 781 27.50 38.12 -30.32
N THR A 782 27.13 37.05 -31.01
CA THR A 782 27.79 36.58 -32.22
C THR A 782 26.75 36.09 -33.22
N GLN A 783 27.15 35.91 -34.47
CA GLN A 783 26.31 35.34 -35.50
C GLN A 783 26.83 33.95 -35.87
N VAL A 784 25.98 32.92 -35.72
CA VAL A 784 26.32 31.54 -36.06
C VAL A 784 25.28 31.04 -37.06
N SER A 785 25.74 30.54 -38.20
CA SER A 785 24.85 30.02 -39.27
C SER A 785 23.74 31.00 -39.71
N GLY A 786 24.06 32.30 -39.71
CA GLY A 786 23.14 33.37 -40.11
C GLY A 786 22.11 33.78 -39.04
N ILE A 787 22.17 33.21 -37.84
CA ILE A 787 21.28 33.51 -36.72
C ILE A 787 22.04 34.25 -35.62
N ASP A 788 21.37 35.22 -35.01
CA ASP A 788 21.91 35.94 -33.86
C ASP A 788 21.90 35.04 -32.63
N VAL A 789 23.08 34.86 -32.04
CA VAL A 789 23.29 34.02 -30.86
C VAL A 789 23.89 34.87 -29.75
N ARG A 790 23.25 34.83 -28.59
CA ARG A 790 23.74 35.50 -27.39
C ARG A 790 24.33 34.49 -26.42
N LEU A 791 25.65 34.39 -26.40
CA LEU A 791 26.36 33.60 -25.40
C LEU A 791 26.28 34.28 -24.04
N PHE A 792 26.00 33.50 -22.99
CA PHE A 792 25.72 34.00 -21.66
C PHE A 792 26.28 33.09 -20.56
N GLY A 793 26.95 33.66 -19.56
CA GLY A 793 27.44 32.91 -18.40
C GLY A 793 27.84 33.80 -17.22
N PHE A 794 28.04 33.17 -16.07
CA PHE A 794 28.57 33.81 -14.87
C PHE A 794 29.95 33.20 -14.57
N ALA A 795 30.95 34.07 -14.46
CA ALA A 795 32.29 33.69 -14.03
C ALA A 795 32.45 34.02 -12.54
N ASP A 796 32.60 33.00 -11.70
CA ASP A 796 32.63 33.17 -10.24
C ASP A 796 33.74 34.14 -9.81
N ARG A 797 34.94 34.02 -10.41
CA ARG A 797 36.06 34.95 -10.17
C ARG A 797 36.89 35.17 -11.43
N ILE A 798 37.24 36.44 -11.70
CA ILE A 798 38.22 36.83 -12.70
C ILE A 798 39.33 37.61 -12.00
N ASP A 799 40.56 37.11 -12.10
CA ASP A 799 41.72 37.78 -11.52
C ASP A 799 42.90 37.85 -12.50
N LYS A 800 43.96 38.57 -12.14
CA LYS A 800 45.13 38.79 -12.98
C LYS A 800 46.42 38.53 -12.20
N ARG A 801 47.30 37.70 -12.76
CA ARG A 801 48.65 37.40 -12.24
C ARG A 801 49.64 37.42 -13.41
N ASP A 802 50.79 38.07 -13.22
CA ASP A 802 51.88 38.15 -14.20
C ASP A 802 51.45 38.54 -15.64
N GLY A 803 50.42 39.37 -15.75
CA GLY A 803 49.89 39.83 -17.04
C GLY A 803 48.75 38.96 -17.61
N VAL A 804 48.56 37.73 -17.11
CA VAL A 804 47.54 36.78 -17.58
C VAL A 804 46.25 36.92 -16.75
N TYR A 805 45.10 36.97 -17.43
CA TYR A 805 43.78 36.92 -16.81
C TYR A 805 43.38 35.47 -16.54
N ARG A 806 42.90 35.19 -15.33
CA ARG A 806 42.46 33.86 -14.92
C ARG A 806 40.96 33.88 -14.63
N ILE A 807 40.21 33.04 -15.34
CA ILE A 807 38.77 32.85 -15.10
C ILE A 807 38.62 31.60 -14.23
N ILE A 808 38.14 31.74 -13.02
CA ILE A 808 38.09 30.68 -12.02
C ILE A 808 36.62 30.33 -11.73
N ASP A 809 36.27 29.06 -11.89
CA ASP A 809 34.97 28.47 -11.55
C ASP A 809 35.11 27.55 -10.33
N TYR A 810 34.22 27.73 -9.35
CA TYR A 810 34.20 27.04 -8.07
C TYR A 810 33.28 25.83 -8.13
N LYS A 811 33.80 24.62 -7.91
CA LYS A 811 32.99 23.39 -7.84
C LYS A 811 33.05 22.75 -6.45
N THR A 812 31.87 22.49 -5.87
CA THR A 812 31.73 21.76 -4.60
C THR A 812 31.93 20.24 -4.75
N GLY A 813 31.71 19.69 -5.94
CA GLY A 813 31.93 18.27 -6.27
C GLY A 813 33.38 17.94 -6.60
N MET A 814 33.68 16.65 -6.81
CA MET A 814 34.98 16.24 -7.35
C MET A 814 35.07 16.53 -8.85
N VAL A 815 36.27 16.89 -9.30
CA VAL A 815 36.57 17.08 -10.72
C VAL A 815 37.77 16.19 -11.06
N GLY A 816 37.56 15.27 -11.99
CA GLY A 816 38.59 14.37 -12.51
C GLY A 816 39.36 15.00 -13.67
N SER A 817 40.63 14.63 -13.81
CA SER A 817 41.51 15.15 -14.87
C SER A 817 41.03 14.80 -16.29
N SER A 818 40.23 13.76 -16.46
CA SER A 818 39.62 13.36 -17.73
C SER A 818 38.52 14.31 -18.20
N GLU A 819 37.84 14.98 -17.27
CA GLU A 819 36.73 15.91 -17.56
C GLU A 819 37.22 17.30 -18.04
N LEU A 820 38.51 17.57 -17.87
CA LEU A 820 39.18 18.82 -18.26
C LEU A 820 39.99 18.68 -19.56
N LYS A 821 39.90 17.54 -20.23
CA LYS A 821 40.50 17.36 -21.56
C LYS A 821 39.80 18.28 -22.55
N TYR A 822 40.60 19.02 -23.30
CA TYR A 822 40.13 19.90 -24.36
C TYR A 822 40.33 19.22 -25.72
N ASP A 823 39.24 18.68 -26.23
CA ASP A 823 39.16 18.04 -27.55
C ASP A 823 37.98 18.66 -28.34
N PRO A 824 38.26 19.66 -29.20
CA PRO A 824 37.23 20.36 -29.96
C PRO A 824 36.33 19.47 -30.83
N GLU A 825 36.85 18.34 -31.32
CA GLU A 825 36.09 17.44 -32.19
C GLU A 825 35.13 16.57 -31.37
N ALA A 826 35.51 16.22 -30.13
CA ALA A 826 34.69 15.45 -29.22
C ALA A 826 33.68 16.29 -28.41
N LEU A 827 33.96 17.59 -28.22
CA LEU A 827 33.13 18.51 -27.42
C LEU A 827 31.63 18.52 -27.78
N PRO A 828 31.20 18.51 -29.07
CA PRO A 828 29.79 18.48 -29.44
C PRO A 828 29.06 17.18 -29.07
N PHE A 829 29.78 16.10 -28.76
CA PHE A 829 29.22 14.75 -28.68
C PHE A 829 29.46 14.07 -27.32
N GLU A 830 30.54 14.42 -26.60
CA GLU A 830 30.94 13.73 -25.38
C GLU A 830 30.51 14.46 -24.09
N ARG A 831 29.47 13.94 -23.42
CA ARG A 831 28.96 14.43 -22.11
C ARG A 831 30.03 14.65 -21.03
N LYS A 832 31.02 13.76 -20.96
CA LYS A 832 32.10 13.81 -19.95
C LYS A 832 32.99 15.06 -20.09
N LEU A 833 32.92 15.77 -21.23
CA LEU A 833 33.65 17.00 -21.53
C LEU A 833 32.84 18.27 -21.22
N SER A 834 31.70 18.16 -20.53
CA SER A 834 30.84 19.30 -20.18
C SER A 834 31.57 20.42 -19.41
N LYS A 835 32.53 20.06 -18.54
CA LYS A 835 33.36 21.02 -17.79
C LYS A 835 34.38 21.73 -18.68
N SER A 836 35.02 21.02 -19.62
CA SER A 836 35.93 21.66 -20.58
C SER A 836 35.18 22.54 -21.59
N MET A 837 33.97 22.16 -22.01
CA MET A 837 33.06 23.02 -22.78
C MET A 837 32.79 24.34 -22.04
N GLN A 838 32.44 24.27 -20.75
CA GLN A 838 32.14 25.44 -19.93
C GLN A 838 33.34 26.40 -19.86
N LEU A 839 34.53 25.89 -19.53
CA LEU A 839 35.74 26.70 -19.43
C LEU A 839 36.16 27.31 -20.77
N ALA A 840 36.06 26.56 -21.86
CA ALA A 840 36.42 27.04 -23.18
C ALA A 840 35.47 28.16 -23.65
N LEU A 841 34.17 28.05 -23.37
CA LEU A 841 33.19 29.11 -23.66
C LEU A 841 33.43 30.36 -22.83
N TYR A 842 33.77 30.23 -21.54
CA TYR A 842 34.11 31.38 -20.70
C TYR A 842 35.34 32.11 -21.22
N LYS A 843 36.41 31.38 -21.56
CA LYS A 843 37.60 31.94 -22.20
C LYS A 843 37.24 32.67 -23.49
N PHE A 844 36.50 32.01 -24.39
CA PHE A 844 36.09 32.57 -25.67
C PHE A 844 35.28 33.86 -25.50
N MET A 845 34.28 33.88 -24.62
CA MET A 845 33.48 35.10 -24.36
C MET A 845 34.36 36.22 -23.84
N TYR A 846 35.21 35.94 -22.84
CA TYR A 846 36.02 36.97 -22.20
C TYR A 846 37.06 37.59 -23.16
N CYS A 847 37.74 36.75 -23.95
CA CYS A 847 38.68 37.23 -24.97
C CYS A 847 38.00 38.16 -25.99
N ASN A 848 36.81 37.81 -26.48
CA ASN A 848 36.10 38.64 -27.46
C ASN A 848 35.52 39.92 -26.84
N ILE A 849 35.02 39.87 -25.60
CA ILE A 849 34.46 41.05 -24.91
C ILE A 849 35.55 42.10 -24.66
N HIS A 850 36.78 41.67 -24.37
CA HIS A 850 37.89 42.54 -23.99
C HIS A 850 38.98 42.70 -25.05
N GLU A 851 38.78 42.15 -26.25
CA GLU A 851 39.75 42.20 -27.36
C GLU A 851 41.14 41.65 -26.99
N LEU A 852 41.16 40.52 -26.24
CA LEU A 852 42.39 39.86 -25.76
C LEU A 852 42.74 38.63 -26.61
N ASN A 853 44.03 38.32 -26.69
CA ASN A 853 44.53 37.11 -27.33
C ASN A 853 44.32 35.87 -26.46
N ASP A 854 44.38 34.69 -27.07
CA ASP A 854 44.17 33.40 -26.38
C ASP A 854 45.21 33.17 -25.26
N GLU A 855 46.45 33.61 -25.45
CA GLU A 855 47.57 33.48 -24.50
C GLU A 855 47.42 34.38 -23.27
N GLU A 856 46.56 35.41 -23.35
CA GLU A 856 46.35 36.38 -22.26
C GLU A 856 45.30 35.93 -21.25
N VAL A 857 44.60 34.81 -21.50
CA VAL A 857 43.47 34.34 -20.69
C VAL A 857 43.55 32.83 -20.44
N GLU A 858 43.50 32.42 -19.18
CA GLU A 858 43.49 31.02 -18.76
C GLU A 858 42.26 30.68 -17.89
N PRO A 859 41.42 29.72 -18.30
CA PRO A 859 40.29 29.28 -17.51
C PRO A 859 40.68 28.12 -16.58
N PHE A 860 40.21 28.17 -15.33
CA PHE A 860 40.50 27.19 -14.28
C PHE A 860 39.24 26.75 -13.55
N ILE A 861 39.25 25.50 -13.09
CA ILE A 861 38.32 24.99 -12.07
C ILE A 861 39.08 24.73 -10.78
N ILE A 862 38.43 25.02 -9.65
CA ILE A 862 38.85 24.53 -8.35
C ILE A 862 37.76 23.64 -7.73
N SER A 863 38.16 22.46 -7.28
CA SER A 863 37.29 21.46 -6.68
C SER A 863 37.48 21.40 -5.17
N PHE A 864 36.46 21.76 -4.38
CA PHE A 864 36.56 21.77 -2.92
C PHE A 864 36.72 20.38 -2.30
N ARG A 865 36.35 19.31 -3.02
CA ARG A 865 36.62 17.93 -2.61
C ARG A 865 38.03 17.44 -3.00
N ASN A 866 38.79 18.22 -3.75
CA ASN A 866 40.12 17.83 -4.24
C ASN A 866 41.10 19.02 -4.32
N PHE A 867 41.27 19.76 -3.21
CA PHE A 867 42.19 20.91 -3.14
C PHE A 867 43.65 20.57 -3.49
N LYS A 868 44.06 19.31 -3.39
CA LYS A 868 45.44 18.88 -3.70
C LYS A 868 45.84 19.14 -5.15
N GLU A 869 44.87 19.11 -6.07
CA GLU A 869 45.11 19.37 -7.49
C GLU A 869 45.24 20.88 -7.81
N GLY A 870 44.90 21.77 -6.87
CA GLY A 870 44.97 23.21 -7.05
C GLY A 870 44.07 23.76 -8.15
N TYR A 871 44.53 24.83 -8.82
CA TYR A 871 43.87 25.39 -10.00
C TYR A 871 44.06 24.46 -11.20
N GLN A 872 42.97 23.86 -11.69
CA GLN A 872 43.02 22.90 -12.81
C GLN A 872 42.51 23.57 -14.10
N GLY A 873 43.42 23.81 -15.05
CA GLY A 873 43.09 24.40 -16.35
C GLY A 873 42.67 23.38 -17.41
N LEU A 874 42.31 23.89 -18.60
CA LEU A 874 42.09 23.07 -19.80
C LEU A 874 43.37 22.32 -20.19
N LYS A 875 43.25 21.01 -20.42
CA LYS A 875 44.38 20.18 -20.86
C LYS A 875 44.29 19.93 -22.37
N PRO A 876 45.19 20.48 -23.18
CA PRO A 876 45.13 20.30 -24.63
C PRO A 876 45.27 18.81 -25.00
N TYR A 877 44.49 18.37 -25.98
CA TYR A 877 44.60 17.03 -26.54
C TYR A 877 45.91 16.88 -27.33
N LYS A 878 46.54 15.71 -27.26
CA LYS A 878 47.83 15.46 -27.94
C LYS A 878 47.64 15.58 -29.46
N GLY A 879 48.30 16.57 -30.08
CA GLY A 879 48.36 16.75 -31.53
C GLY A 879 47.52 17.89 -32.11
N PHE A 880 46.91 18.73 -31.28
CA PHE A 880 46.13 19.90 -31.70
C PHE A 880 46.91 21.20 -31.43
N ASP A 881 47.19 21.98 -32.48
CA ASP A 881 47.95 23.26 -32.42
C ASP A 881 47.04 24.50 -32.53
N SER A 882 45.71 24.31 -32.57
CA SER A 882 44.74 25.41 -32.74
C SER A 882 44.24 25.95 -31.40
N THR A 883 44.03 27.27 -31.34
CA THR A 883 43.59 27.97 -30.13
C THR A 883 42.10 27.76 -29.82
N VAL A 884 41.66 28.07 -28.59
CA VAL A 884 40.24 28.04 -28.22
C VAL A 884 39.43 29.02 -29.07
N MET A 885 40.03 30.15 -29.42
CA MET A 885 39.45 31.19 -30.28
C MET A 885 39.15 30.71 -31.70
N GLU A 886 39.96 29.79 -32.25
CA GLU A 886 39.75 29.23 -33.60
C GLU A 886 38.74 28.07 -33.64
N THR A 887 38.61 27.36 -32.53
CA THR A 887 37.91 26.07 -32.46
C THR A 887 36.49 26.20 -31.91
N ILE A 888 36.25 27.06 -30.90
CA ILE A 888 34.92 27.27 -30.33
C ILE A 888 33.87 27.75 -31.34
N PRO A 889 34.18 28.66 -32.29
CA PRO A 889 33.22 29.01 -33.34
C PRO A 889 32.76 27.80 -34.17
N LYS A 890 33.64 26.83 -34.43
CA LYS A 890 33.31 25.60 -35.16
C LYS A 890 32.43 24.67 -34.33
N VAL A 891 32.76 24.51 -33.04
CA VAL A 891 31.98 23.72 -32.07
C VAL A 891 30.57 24.29 -31.92
N LEU A 892 30.45 25.61 -31.72
CA LEU A 892 29.16 26.30 -31.63
C LEU A 892 28.35 26.12 -32.91
N LYS A 893 28.99 26.27 -34.08
CA LYS A 893 28.33 26.04 -35.37
C LYS A 893 27.76 24.63 -35.45
N GLN A 894 28.55 23.62 -35.13
CA GLN A 894 28.09 22.22 -35.16
C GLN A 894 26.87 22.01 -34.26
N VAL A 895 26.96 22.40 -32.99
CA VAL A 895 25.86 22.18 -32.03
C VAL A 895 24.60 22.96 -32.42
N ILE A 896 24.74 24.20 -32.91
CA ILE A 896 23.58 25.03 -33.31
C ILE A 896 22.95 24.52 -34.60
N ASP A 897 23.75 24.08 -35.57
CA ASP A 897 23.24 23.46 -36.80
C ASP A 897 22.45 22.19 -36.45
N ASP A 898 22.97 21.34 -35.56
CA ASP A 898 22.26 20.14 -35.08
C ASP A 898 20.97 20.49 -34.32
N LEU A 899 20.97 21.58 -33.55
CA LEU A 899 19.81 22.05 -32.79
C LEU A 899 18.71 22.61 -33.72
N LEU A 900 19.08 23.14 -34.88
CA LEU A 900 18.17 23.72 -35.89
C LEU A 900 17.80 22.76 -37.04
N ASP A 901 18.46 21.61 -37.17
CA ASP A 901 18.18 20.65 -38.25
C ASP A 901 16.77 20.05 -38.09
N PRO A 902 15.82 20.34 -39.01
CA PRO A 902 14.46 19.82 -38.94
C PRO A 902 14.37 18.31 -39.18
N THR A 903 15.41 17.69 -39.74
CA THR A 903 15.46 16.24 -39.98
C THR A 903 15.84 15.45 -38.74
N GLN A 904 16.38 16.12 -37.71
CA GLN A 904 16.75 15.52 -36.43
C GLN A 904 15.71 15.90 -35.36
N PRO A 905 14.89 14.95 -34.86
CA PRO A 905 13.97 15.22 -33.76
C PRO A 905 14.72 15.43 -32.44
N PHE A 906 14.11 16.14 -31.49
CA PHE A 906 14.56 16.06 -30.10
C PHE A 906 14.15 14.70 -29.54
N GLN A 907 15.14 13.87 -29.23
CA GLN A 907 14.96 12.53 -28.69
C GLN A 907 15.88 12.32 -27.49
N HIS A 908 15.54 11.36 -26.62
CA HIS A 908 16.38 11.00 -25.49
C HIS A 908 17.67 10.33 -25.97
N ASN A 909 18.79 10.63 -25.31
CA ASN A 909 20.04 9.92 -25.53
C ASN A 909 20.11 8.73 -24.55
N GLU A 910 20.21 7.50 -25.07
CA GLU A 910 20.23 6.27 -24.27
C GLU A 910 21.40 6.20 -23.28
N GLU A 911 22.50 6.93 -23.52
CA GLU A 911 23.63 7.01 -22.59
C GLU A 911 23.39 7.99 -21.42
N SER A 912 22.28 8.73 -21.44
CA SER A 912 21.90 9.61 -20.33
C SER A 912 21.26 8.79 -19.21
N GLU A 913 22.04 8.51 -18.16
CA GLU A 913 21.60 7.75 -16.97
C GLU A 913 20.35 8.32 -16.27
N TYR A 914 20.01 9.59 -16.52
CA TYR A 914 18.88 10.26 -15.89
C TYR A 914 18.13 11.11 -16.93
N THR A 915 16.80 11.07 -16.87
CA THR A 915 15.94 12.14 -17.37
C THR A 915 15.45 12.94 -16.18
N THR A 916 15.47 14.26 -16.31
CA THR A 916 14.89 15.17 -15.31
C THR A 916 13.34 15.18 -15.38
N PHE A 917 12.77 14.54 -16.41
CA PHE A 917 11.35 14.47 -16.74
C PHE A 917 10.92 13.05 -17.10
#